data_AF-A0A540X3Y3-F1
#
_entry.id   AF-A0A540X3Y3-F1
#
_cell.length_a   1.000
_cell.length_b   1.000
_cell.length_c   1.000
_cell.angle_alpha   90.00
_cell.angle_beta   90.00
_cell.angle_gamma   90.00
#
_symmetry.space_group_name_H-M   'P 1'
#
loop_
_entity.id
_entity.type
_entity.pdbx_description
1 polymer ?
#
loop_
_entity_poly.entity_id
_entity_poly.type
_entity_poly.pdbx_seq_one_letter_code
_entity_poly.pdbx_strand_id
1 'polypeptide(L)'
;MDKNFHLFVRNYPGVGVAAHVLTHPHLASFAPDLATARLDVAEVLGRLLKRGDLRDAQTHWPDLRTKKMNLTVRAVQHGRLLPVPLKLTVVTRGGRGKAERGGRKGAAKGAVHVWVPRVDVEGSLQDLGDLEAYVEELVRHELYMAPLERLHSLAYLGDETVETISVTVKSREATRARIIEEPRGPVRRPPPPPGLAEASRCLNEEARAGLLERAWERDTEVGLLAEAVTSRARASVLLVGPPSVGKTSLVHELVHRAESASAGNALQGLEVFSTSGGRIMAGMRYLGQWQKRVQLMVNELRVRRAVLHLDSLSELLSLGGGDTGLDVARHLLPALEGGEVALVLEATPEDVARAERTHGAFLQALRHVVVEPLAPEKARAAVQQASQRVAKARKVRFTPASLERAAELTERFGEGPPPGGAVSLLRAATAQAATGTEVDAGAVTSAFCTRTGYPRELVDSSIRLDPDALLRRFRERIVGQDEATLLLRNLVVTLKTGLADPSRPLGAFLLLGPTGVGKTESALALAEYLFGDIARLARFDMAEYAAPGSAGRLVGEVGGQQGGLARRVREQPFGVVLLDEVEKADAGVHDLLLQVLGEGRLTDGTGRTVSFRNTVVLLTSNLGAESAARSLGFGGDTPRDMEAHYLGAATAFFRPELLNRLDQVVPYRALAPDVIRTLARRTLEAALGREGLARRGVKVSFGEDVVDFLAKAGFDARYGARPLKRAVEQHAIVPLAQWLATHAGTPHRQVTLRVGAQGQLELEARA
;
A
#
# COMPACT_ATOMS: atom_id res chain seq x y z
N MET A 1 28.66 24.24 -18.63
CA MET A 1 28.08 24.15 -19.99
C MET A 1 28.96 24.83 -21.04
N ASP A 2 29.99 25.59 -20.67
CA ASP A 2 30.56 26.62 -21.54
C ASP A 2 31.73 26.23 -22.48
N LYS A 3 31.91 24.96 -22.85
CA LYS A 3 33.05 24.60 -23.74
C LYS A 3 32.78 23.66 -24.91
N ASN A 4 31.58 23.07 -25.02
CA ASN A 4 31.37 21.96 -25.97
C ASN A 4 30.20 22.13 -26.95
N PHE A 5 29.49 23.26 -26.92
CA PHE A 5 28.43 23.52 -27.88
C PHE A 5 28.33 25.01 -28.16
N HIS A 6 28.15 25.34 -29.44
CA HIS A 6 27.89 26.72 -29.84
C HIS A 6 26.48 26.83 -30.39
N LEU A 7 25.76 27.83 -29.89
CA LEU A 7 24.34 28.04 -30.16
C LEU A 7 24.14 29.28 -31.02
N PHE A 8 23.51 29.09 -32.17
CA PHE A 8 23.09 30.21 -33.03
C PHE A 8 21.62 30.11 -33.40
N VAL A 9 20.96 31.25 -33.48
CA VAL A 9 19.54 31.36 -33.75
C VAL A 9 19.32 31.94 -35.14
N ARG A 10 18.51 31.26 -35.95
CA ARG A 10 18.06 31.72 -37.27
C ARG A 10 16.54 31.78 -37.35
N ASN A 11 16.01 32.82 -37.98
CA ASN A 11 14.57 32.97 -38.20
C ASN A 11 14.19 32.46 -39.60
N TYR A 12 13.25 31.51 -39.67
CA TYR A 12 12.71 31.00 -40.93
C TYR A 12 11.32 31.60 -41.17
N PRO A 13 11.10 32.32 -42.29
CA PRO A 13 9.80 32.92 -42.59
C PRO A 13 8.68 31.86 -42.58
N GLY A 14 7.68 32.03 -41.71
CA GLY A 14 6.49 31.16 -41.62
C GLY A 14 6.63 29.89 -40.76
N VAL A 15 7.84 29.49 -40.36
CA VAL A 15 8.08 28.24 -39.61
C VAL A 15 8.58 28.50 -38.17
N GLY A 16 9.09 29.70 -37.89
CA GLY A 16 9.55 30.11 -36.57
C GLY A 16 11.06 30.10 -36.43
N VAL A 17 11.53 29.94 -35.19
CA VAL A 17 12.94 30.10 -34.83
C VAL A 17 13.63 28.74 -34.79
N ALA A 18 14.80 28.65 -35.42
CA ALA A 18 15.64 27.46 -35.41
C ALA A 18 16.93 27.73 -34.63
N ALA A 19 17.30 26.80 -33.76
CA ALA A 19 18.61 26.79 -33.13
C ALA A 19 19.53 25.83 -33.86
N HIS A 20 20.73 26.31 -34.17
CA HIS A 20 21.80 25.55 -34.77
C HIS A 20 22.83 25.22 -33.70
N VAL A 21 23.01 23.94 -33.42
CA VAL A 21 24.06 23.45 -32.52
C VAL A 21 25.22 22.99 -33.38
N LEU A 22 26.36 23.66 -33.22
CA LEU A 22 27.64 23.21 -33.77
C LEU A 22 28.36 22.39 -32.70
N THR A 23 28.55 21.11 -33.07
CA THR A 23 29.48 20.10 -32.54
C THR A 23 28.99 19.03 -31.54
N HIS A 24 28.99 17.79 -32.05
CA HIS A 24 29.47 16.54 -31.47
C HIS A 24 28.45 15.50 -30.91
N PRO A 25 28.71 14.17 -31.08
CA PRO A 25 27.92 13.04 -30.53
C PRO A 25 27.67 13.02 -29.02
N HIS A 26 28.06 14.06 -28.28
CA HIS A 26 27.78 14.22 -26.85
C HIS A 26 26.38 14.78 -26.56
N LEU A 27 25.60 15.24 -27.55
CA LEU A 27 24.20 15.64 -27.28
C LEU A 27 23.41 14.49 -26.63
N ALA A 28 23.66 13.25 -27.06
CA ALA A 28 23.10 12.03 -26.49
C ALA A 28 23.71 11.63 -25.12
N SER A 29 24.70 12.36 -24.60
CA SER A 29 25.22 12.13 -23.23
C SER A 29 24.49 12.96 -22.17
N PHE A 30 23.70 13.95 -22.59
CA PHE A 30 22.92 14.81 -21.68
C PHE A 30 21.51 14.28 -21.40
N ALA A 31 21.08 13.27 -22.14
CA ALA A 31 19.81 12.58 -21.93
C ALA A 31 19.97 11.11 -22.37
N PRO A 32 19.06 10.20 -21.98
CA PRO A 32 19.17 8.77 -22.29
C PRO A 32 19.22 8.44 -23.78
N ASP A 33 18.68 9.34 -24.61
CA ASP A 33 18.68 9.24 -26.06
C ASP A 33 18.68 10.63 -26.71
N LEU A 34 19.05 10.67 -27.99
CA LEU A 34 19.19 11.91 -28.76
C LEU A 34 17.85 12.65 -28.95
N ALA A 35 16.71 11.96 -28.97
CA ALA A 35 15.41 12.60 -29.14
C ALA A 35 14.99 13.35 -27.87
N THR A 36 15.27 12.78 -26.70
CA THR A 36 15.06 13.42 -25.41
C THR A 36 15.97 14.65 -25.25
N ALA A 37 17.26 14.53 -25.57
CA ALA A 37 18.19 15.65 -25.53
C ALA A 37 17.74 16.82 -26.44
N ARG A 38 17.20 16.51 -27.63
CA ARG A 38 16.65 17.52 -28.55
C ARG A 38 15.46 18.27 -27.97
N LEU A 39 14.55 17.57 -27.27
CA LEU A 39 13.36 18.16 -26.68
C LEU A 39 13.71 19.09 -25.52
N ASP A 40 14.63 18.67 -24.64
CA ASP A 40 15.08 19.47 -23.50
C ASP A 40 15.77 20.75 -23.96
N VAL A 41 16.65 20.65 -24.96
CA VAL A 41 17.32 21.80 -25.57
C VAL A 41 16.28 22.72 -26.24
N ALA A 42 15.33 22.17 -27.01
CA ALA A 42 14.26 22.96 -27.65
C ALA A 42 13.41 23.74 -26.62
N GLU A 43 13.13 23.16 -25.46
CA GLU A 43 12.36 23.80 -24.41
C GLU A 43 13.11 24.96 -23.75
N VAL A 44 14.40 24.75 -23.42
CA VAL A 44 15.27 25.79 -22.85
C VAL A 44 15.40 26.96 -23.84
N LEU A 45 15.63 26.66 -25.11
CA LEU A 45 15.69 27.67 -26.17
C LEU A 45 14.36 28.41 -26.33
N GLY A 46 13.23 27.72 -26.24
CA GLY A 46 11.91 28.34 -26.25
C GLY A 46 11.71 29.31 -25.09
N ARG A 47 12.26 29.02 -23.91
CA ARG A 47 12.24 29.93 -22.76
C ARG A 47 13.14 31.15 -22.97
N LEU A 48 14.36 30.95 -23.42
CA LEU A 48 15.32 32.04 -23.67
C LEU A 48 14.85 32.96 -24.81
N LEU A 49 14.29 32.40 -25.89
CA LEU A 49 13.68 33.17 -26.98
C LEU A 49 12.45 33.97 -26.56
N LYS A 50 11.66 33.47 -25.61
CA LYS A 50 10.52 34.19 -25.01
C LYS A 50 10.98 35.36 -24.13
N ARG A 51 12.14 35.22 -23.47
CA ARG A 51 12.74 36.27 -22.63
C ARG A 51 13.50 37.33 -23.43
N GLY A 52 13.91 37.01 -24.66
CA GLY A 52 14.66 37.91 -25.53
C GLY A 52 16.18 37.73 -25.48
N ASP A 53 16.65 36.79 -24.67
CA ASP A 53 18.07 36.59 -24.32
C ASP A 53 18.92 36.04 -25.49
N LEU A 54 18.30 35.61 -26.59
CA LEU A 54 18.98 35.01 -27.76
C LEU A 54 18.84 35.85 -29.04
N ARG A 55 18.66 37.17 -28.90
CA ARG A 55 18.43 38.10 -30.03
C ARG A 55 19.58 39.10 -30.23
N ASP A 56 20.71 38.90 -29.56
CA ASP A 56 21.88 39.78 -29.66
C ASP A 56 22.79 39.45 -30.85
N ALA A 57 23.81 40.27 -31.06
CA ALA A 57 24.75 40.11 -32.16
C ALA A 57 25.64 38.85 -32.04
N GLN A 58 25.73 38.22 -30.87
CA GLN A 58 26.53 37.02 -30.63
C GLN A 58 25.74 35.74 -30.94
N THR A 59 24.45 35.73 -30.64
CA THR A 59 23.59 34.53 -30.71
C THR A 59 22.64 34.52 -31.91
N HIS A 60 22.32 35.68 -32.51
CA HIS A 60 21.39 35.78 -33.65
C HIS A 60 22.09 36.03 -34.99
N TRP A 61 22.10 35.02 -35.87
CA TRP A 61 22.87 35.02 -37.12
C TRP A 61 21.95 34.75 -38.33
N PRO A 62 21.28 35.79 -38.87
CA PRO A 62 20.25 35.62 -39.90
C PRO A 62 20.80 35.08 -41.24
N ASP A 63 22.04 35.45 -41.59
CA ASP A 63 22.71 35.13 -42.87
C ASP A 63 23.88 34.13 -42.71
N LEU A 64 23.77 33.20 -41.76
CA LEU A 64 24.80 32.20 -41.48
C LEU A 64 25.04 31.28 -42.69
N ARG A 65 26.31 31.08 -43.06
CA ARG A 65 26.76 30.10 -44.06
C ARG A 65 27.88 29.22 -43.48
N THR A 66 27.91 27.96 -43.87
CA THR A 66 28.92 26.98 -43.41
C THR A 66 29.69 26.40 -44.59
N LYS A 67 31.00 26.22 -44.43
CA LYS A 67 31.87 25.54 -45.41
C LYS A 67 32.79 24.55 -44.68
N LYS A 68 32.87 23.32 -45.17
CA LYS A 68 33.83 22.32 -44.66
C LYS A 68 35.18 22.52 -45.33
N MET A 69 36.25 22.45 -44.56
CA MET A 69 37.63 22.61 -45.03
C MET A 69 38.53 21.56 -44.40
N ASN A 70 39.52 21.08 -45.16
CA ASN A 70 40.55 20.18 -44.66
C ASN A 70 41.88 20.92 -44.66
N LEU A 71 42.54 20.99 -43.51
CA LEU A 71 43.81 21.68 -43.34
C LEU A 71 44.83 20.77 -42.66
N THR A 72 46.05 20.71 -43.19
CA THR A 72 47.15 19.94 -42.56
C THR A 72 48.08 20.87 -41.79
N VAL A 73 48.04 20.79 -40.46
CA VAL A 73 48.89 21.57 -39.55
C VAL A 73 50.09 20.72 -39.10
N ARG A 74 51.26 21.32 -38.87
CA ARG A 74 52.47 20.57 -38.44
C ARG A 74 52.68 20.74 -36.93
N ALA A 75 52.82 19.63 -36.22
CA ALA A 75 53.11 19.57 -34.78
C ALA A 75 54.60 19.31 -34.54
N VAL A 76 55.22 19.90 -33.50
CA VAL A 76 56.57 19.51 -33.09
C VAL A 76 56.49 18.44 -32.00
N GLN A 77 57.13 17.29 -32.24
CA GLN A 77 57.27 16.24 -31.24
C GLN A 77 58.71 15.73 -31.26
N HIS A 78 59.39 15.74 -30.09
CA HIS A 78 60.80 15.30 -29.95
C HIS A 78 61.75 15.93 -31.00
N GLY A 79 61.56 17.21 -31.32
CA GLY A 79 62.39 17.94 -32.29
C GLY A 79 62.09 17.65 -33.77
N ARG A 80 61.03 16.89 -34.10
CA ARG A 80 60.57 16.61 -35.48
C ARG A 80 59.18 17.19 -35.73
N LEU A 81 58.97 17.71 -36.94
CA LEU A 81 57.67 18.24 -37.40
C LEU A 81 56.81 17.13 -38.02
N LEU A 82 55.67 16.82 -37.42
CA LEU A 82 54.71 15.81 -37.87
C LEU A 82 53.45 16.47 -38.48
N PRO A 83 53.00 16.10 -39.69
CA PRO A 83 51.77 16.62 -40.27
C PRO A 83 50.53 15.98 -39.64
N VAL A 84 49.55 16.80 -39.25
CA VAL A 84 48.26 16.39 -38.67
C VAL A 84 47.12 16.98 -39.52
N PRO A 85 46.33 16.14 -40.22
CA PRO A 85 45.17 16.61 -40.97
C PRO A 85 44.00 16.93 -40.03
N LEU A 86 43.42 18.12 -40.19
CA LEU A 86 42.25 18.59 -39.45
C LEU A 86 41.09 18.83 -40.42
N LYS A 87 39.90 18.34 -40.04
CA LYS A 87 38.64 18.67 -40.72
C LYS A 87 37.92 19.75 -39.93
N LEU A 88 37.71 20.91 -40.54
CA LEU A 88 37.18 22.10 -39.89
C LEU A 88 35.86 22.51 -40.53
N THR A 89 34.90 22.94 -39.73
CA THR A 89 33.73 23.69 -40.21
C THR A 89 33.96 25.17 -40.02
N VAL A 90 33.97 25.93 -41.12
CA VAL A 90 34.07 27.39 -41.11
C VAL A 90 32.67 27.97 -41.18
N VAL A 91 32.37 28.88 -40.25
CA VAL A 91 31.11 29.63 -40.21
C VAL A 91 31.39 31.06 -40.67
N THR A 92 30.55 31.58 -41.57
CA THR A 92 30.65 32.96 -42.05
C THR A 92 29.34 33.72 -41.89
N ARG A 93 29.44 35.03 -41.60
CA ARG A 93 28.29 35.93 -41.47
C ARG A 93 28.56 37.30 -42.10
N GLY A 94 27.61 37.78 -42.90
CA GLY A 94 27.58 39.14 -43.44
C GLY A 94 28.41 39.32 -44.71
N GLY A 95 27.90 40.16 -45.63
CA GLY A 95 28.49 40.46 -46.95
C GLY A 95 27.57 41.26 -47.89
N ARG A 96 26.52 41.91 -47.36
CA ARG A 96 25.69 42.86 -48.11
C ARG A 96 25.60 44.16 -47.31
N GLY A 97 26.35 45.18 -47.71
CA GLY A 97 26.15 46.54 -47.23
C GLY A 97 24.77 47.05 -47.64
N LYS A 98 24.08 47.76 -46.73
CA LYS A 98 22.93 48.59 -47.10
C LYS A 98 23.42 49.71 -48.01
N ALA A 99 22.84 49.86 -49.19
CA ALA A 99 23.03 51.06 -50.00
C ALA A 99 22.42 52.26 -49.27
N GLU A 100 23.23 53.29 -48.99
CA GLU A 100 22.73 54.58 -48.55
C GLU A 100 21.88 55.23 -49.64
N ARG A 101 20.80 55.90 -49.23
CA ARG A 101 19.96 56.70 -50.11
C ARG A 101 20.75 57.91 -50.61
N GLY A 102 21.32 57.79 -51.80
CA GLY A 102 21.83 58.94 -52.57
C GLY A 102 23.07 58.62 -53.40
N GLY A 103 22.87 58.34 -54.69
CA GLY A 103 23.91 58.49 -55.72
C GLY A 103 24.90 57.32 -55.90
N ARG A 104 24.92 56.81 -57.15
CA ARG A 104 25.86 55.85 -57.76
C ARG A 104 25.81 54.37 -57.31
N LYS A 105 25.51 53.52 -58.31
CA LYS A 105 25.57 52.05 -58.26
C LYS A 105 27.01 51.58 -58.01
N GLY A 106 27.29 51.19 -56.78
CA GLY A 106 28.39 50.31 -56.39
C GLY A 106 28.01 49.67 -55.06
N ALA A 107 27.67 48.38 -55.05
CA ALA A 107 27.39 47.68 -53.81
C ALA A 107 28.69 47.60 -53.00
N ALA A 108 28.80 48.34 -51.91
CA ALA A 108 29.90 48.17 -50.96
C ALA A 108 29.80 46.74 -50.37
N LYS A 109 30.79 45.88 -50.68
CA LYS A 109 30.97 44.58 -50.03
C LYS A 109 31.30 44.87 -48.56
N GLY A 110 30.36 44.62 -47.65
CA GLY A 110 30.62 44.69 -46.21
C GLY A 110 31.57 43.58 -45.78
N ALA A 111 32.38 43.84 -44.74
CA ALA A 111 33.29 42.84 -44.18
C ALA A 111 32.54 41.58 -43.75
N VAL A 112 33.09 40.42 -44.11
CA VAL A 112 32.59 39.09 -43.81
C VAL A 112 33.26 38.63 -42.53
N HIS A 113 32.48 38.33 -41.50
CA HIS A 113 33.02 37.70 -40.31
C HIS A 113 33.22 36.20 -40.56
N VAL A 114 34.37 35.69 -40.15
CA VAL A 114 34.79 34.30 -40.31
C VAL A 114 35.10 33.73 -38.93
N TRP A 115 34.59 32.55 -38.63
CA TRP A 115 34.85 31.87 -37.37
C TRP A 115 35.03 30.37 -37.59
N VAL A 116 35.99 29.79 -36.89
CA VAL A 116 36.33 28.36 -36.92
C VAL A 116 36.14 27.79 -35.51
N PRO A 117 34.96 27.22 -35.20
CA PRO A 117 34.60 26.83 -33.83
C PRO A 117 35.54 25.78 -33.23
N ARG A 118 35.96 24.79 -34.03
CA ARG A 118 36.83 23.68 -33.58
C ARG A 118 38.13 24.14 -32.92
N VAL A 119 38.66 25.27 -33.37
CA VAL A 119 39.92 25.86 -32.90
C VAL A 119 39.68 27.14 -32.11
N ASP A 120 38.42 27.58 -32.03
CA ASP A 120 37.95 28.81 -31.41
C ASP A 120 38.66 30.09 -31.91
N VAL A 121 38.77 30.22 -33.23
CA VAL A 121 39.42 31.39 -33.87
C VAL A 121 38.47 32.18 -34.75
N GLU A 122 38.47 33.51 -34.56
CA GLU A 122 37.61 34.48 -35.26
C GLU A 122 38.44 35.51 -36.06
N GLY A 123 37.87 36.00 -37.16
CA GLY A 123 38.48 37.02 -38.01
C GLY A 123 37.46 37.73 -38.90
N SER A 124 37.96 38.70 -39.68
CA SER A 124 37.15 39.45 -40.63
C SER A 124 37.87 39.55 -41.97
N LEU A 125 37.15 39.26 -43.05
CA LEU A 125 37.63 39.16 -44.42
C LEU A 125 36.84 40.10 -45.31
N GLN A 126 37.47 40.77 -46.27
CA GLN A 126 36.77 41.67 -47.20
C GLN A 126 36.20 40.93 -48.43
N ASP A 127 36.89 39.89 -48.92
CA ASP A 127 36.44 39.10 -50.07
C ASP A 127 36.39 37.59 -49.79
N LEU A 128 35.21 36.99 -50.00
CA LEU A 128 34.99 35.55 -49.85
C LEU A 128 35.87 34.68 -50.76
N GLY A 129 36.45 35.24 -51.82
CA GLY A 129 37.40 34.55 -52.69
C GLY A 129 38.63 34.05 -51.95
N ASP A 130 39.09 34.80 -50.94
CA ASP A 130 40.32 34.49 -50.17
C ASP A 130 40.04 33.72 -48.87
N LEU A 131 38.79 33.28 -48.67
CA LEU A 131 38.34 32.65 -47.43
C LEU A 131 39.21 31.44 -47.03
N GLU A 132 39.61 30.61 -48.00
CA GLU A 132 40.38 29.41 -47.69
C GLU A 132 41.79 29.73 -47.21
N ALA A 133 42.50 30.61 -47.92
CA ALA A 133 43.84 31.04 -47.55
C ALA A 133 43.85 31.79 -46.20
N TYR A 134 42.85 32.66 -45.98
CA TYR A 134 42.70 33.40 -44.73
C TYR A 134 42.45 32.48 -43.53
N VAL A 135 41.55 31.50 -43.66
CA VAL A 135 41.27 30.51 -42.61
C VAL A 135 42.50 29.63 -42.34
N GLU A 136 43.20 29.20 -43.38
CA GLU A 136 44.42 28.43 -43.23
C GLU A 136 45.47 29.20 -42.43
N GLU A 137 45.69 30.48 -42.72
CA GLU A 137 46.62 31.33 -41.97
C GLU A 137 46.18 31.51 -40.51
N LEU A 138 44.91 31.82 -40.28
CA LEU A 138 44.32 32.02 -38.94
C LEU A 138 44.51 30.79 -38.04
N VAL A 139 44.20 29.61 -38.59
CA VAL A 139 44.30 28.35 -37.85
C VAL A 139 45.76 27.93 -37.66
N ARG A 140 46.63 28.14 -38.66
CA ARG A 140 48.08 27.87 -38.52
C ARG A 140 48.73 28.76 -37.47
N HIS A 141 48.30 30.02 -37.37
CA HIS A 141 48.80 30.96 -36.37
C HIS A 141 48.44 30.49 -34.95
N GLU A 142 47.17 30.16 -34.71
CA GLU A 142 46.71 29.69 -33.38
C GLU A 142 47.34 28.35 -32.99
N LEU A 143 47.55 27.45 -33.95
CA LEU A 143 48.10 26.12 -33.70
C LEU A 143 49.62 26.04 -33.87
N TYR A 144 50.29 27.19 -34.02
CA TYR A 144 51.74 27.24 -34.15
C TYR A 144 52.41 26.70 -32.88
N MET A 145 53.26 25.67 -33.04
CA MET A 145 53.94 24.98 -31.92
C MET A 145 52.99 24.36 -30.88
N ALA A 146 51.72 24.11 -31.23
CA ALA A 146 50.79 23.43 -30.32
C ALA A 146 51.28 22.00 -29.99
N PRO A 147 51.13 21.55 -28.73
CA PRO A 147 51.53 20.20 -28.35
C PRO A 147 50.72 19.15 -29.13
N LEU A 148 51.35 18.03 -29.48
CA LEU A 148 50.74 16.99 -30.32
C LEU A 148 49.42 16.47 -29.75
N GLU A 149 49.29 16.41 -28.43
CA GLU A 149 48.06 16.01 -27.73
C GLU A 149 46.87 16.92 -28.05
N ARG A 150 47.07 18.24 -28.10
CA ARG A 150 46.02 19.20 -28.49
C ARG A 150 45.60 18.94 -29.94
N LEU A 151 46.56 18.77 -30.84
CA LEU A 151 46.28 18.51 -32.26
C LEU A 151 45.61 17.16 -32.51
N HIS A 152 46.01 16.11 -31.79
CA HIS A 152 45.36 14.80 -31.85
C HIS A 152 43.94 14.84 -31.29
N SER A 153 43.70 15.53 -30.17
CA SER A 153 42.34 15.72 -29.64
C SER A 153 41.46 16.42 -30.68
N LEU A 154 42.00 17.43 -31.36
CA LEU A 154 41.33 18.14 -32.44
C LEU A 154 41.20 17.32 -33.71
N ALA A 155 41.97 16.26 -33.96
CA ALA A 155 41.85 15.41 -35.14
C ALA A 155 40.88 14.23 -34.93
N TYR A 156 40.78 13.72 -33.70
CA TYR A 156 39.96 12.56 -33.35
C TYR A 156 38.50 12.87 -32.97
N LEU A 157 38.17 14.15 -32.72
CA LEU A 157 36.78 14.59 -32.66
C LEU A 157 36.12 14.28 -34.03
N GLY A 158 34.91 13.74 -34.04
CA GLY A 158 34.23 13.35 -35.27
C GLY A 158 34.00 14.51 -36.25
N ASP A 159 33.26 14.26 -37.34
CA ASP A 159 32.86 15.34 -38.24
C ASP A 159 31.95 16.34 -37.48
N GLU A 160 32.28 17.62 -37.55
CA GLU A 160 31.42 18.68 -37.04
C GLU A 160 30.18 18.80 -37.96
N THR A 161 29.00 18.70 -37.35
CA THR A 161 27.71 18.87 -38.04
C THR A 161 26.93 19.99 -37.36
N VAL A 162 26.14 20.70 -38.17
CA VAL A 162 25.22 21.74 -37.68
C VAL A 162 23.83 21.14 -37.64
N GLU A 163 23.32 20.89 -36.44
CA GLU A 163 21.99 20.32 -36.26
C GLU A 163 20.94 21.43 -36.08
N THR A 164 19.78 21.30 -36.74
CA THR A 164 18.71 22.33 -36.71
C THR A 164 17.55 21.87 -35.85
N ILE A 165 17.31 22.56 -34.72
CA ILE A 165 16.23 22.27 -33.78
C ILE A 165 15.10 23.30 -33.99
N SER A 166 13.90 22.82 -34.31
CA SER A 166 12.72 23.68 -34.53
C SER A 166 12.05 24.04 -33.21
N VAL A 167 11.89 25.34 -32.92
CA VAL A 167 11.28 25.83 -31.67
C VAL A 167 10.05 26.68 -31.98
N THR A 168 8.86 26.21 -31.56
CA THR A 168 7.60 26.93 -31.79
C THR A 168 7.37 27.99 -30.71
N VAL A 169 7.67 29.26 -31.02
CA VAL A 169 7.36 30.39 -30.15
C VAL A 169 6.04 31.04 -30.59
N LYS A 170 4.92 30.72 -29.91
CA LYS A 170 3.66 31.46 -30.11
C LYS A 170 3.83 32.88 -29.57
N SER A 171 3.82 33.88 -30.46
CA SER A 171 3.88 35.29 -30.07
C SER A 171 2.59 35.71 -29.34
N ARG A 172 2.75 36.58 -28.34
CA ARG A 172 1.72 36.94 -27.35
C ARG A 172 0.93 38.18 -27.76
N GLU A 173 0.59 38.31 -29.05
CA GLU A 173 -0.08 39.52 -29.57
C GLU A 173 -1.55 39.35 -29.95
N ALA A 174 -2.14 38.16 -29.81
CA ALA A 174 -3.52 37.93 -30.26
C ALA A 174 -4.48 37.45 -29.15
N THR A 175 -4.39 38.00 -27.93
CA THR A 175 -5.40 37.71 -26.89
C THR A 175 -5.79 38.97 -26.11
N ARG A 176 -6.26 39.99 -26.84
CA ARG A 176 -6.93 41.14 -26.22
C ARG A 176 -8.17 41.67 -26.95
N ALA A 177 -8.65 40.97 -27.97
CA ALA A 177 -9.90 41.34 -28.64
C ALA A 177 -10.77 40.10 -28.80
N ARG A 178 -11.76 39.98 -27.91
CA ARG A 178 -13.07 39.31 -28.02
C ARG A 178 -13.52 38.81 -26.64
N ILE A 179 -13.75 39.77 -25.76
CA ILE A 179 -14.94 39.70 -24.91
C ILE A 179 -16.01 40.38 -25.74
N ILE A 180 -17.08 39.64 -26.03
CA ILE A 180 -18.47 40.04 -26.32
C ILE A 180 -19.11 38.87 -27.07
N GLU A 181 -20.10 38.28 -26.37
CA GLU A 181 -21.18 37.37 -26.76
C GLU A 181 -21.11 35.96 -26.17
N GLU A 182 -22.04 35.73 -25.22
CA GLU A 182 -22.43 34.42 -24.73
C GLU A 182 -22.90 33.53 -25.89
N PRO A 183 -22.74 32.21 -25.74
CA PRO A 183 -23.96 31.43 -25.65
C PRO A 183 -23.96 30.47 -24.46
N ARG A 184 -25.15 30.41 -23.84
CA ARG A 184 -25.57 29.42 -22.85
C ARG A 184 -25.45 28.01 -23.43
N GLY A 185 -24.49 27.24 -22.95
CA GLY A 185 -24.36 25.81 -23.19
C GLY A 185 -23.36 25.19 -22.20
N PRO A 186 -23.49 23.89 -21.85
CA PRO A 186 -22.57 23.25 -20.92
C PRO A 186 -21.17 23.23 -21.54
N VAL A 187 -20.23 23.94 -20.92
CA VAL A 187 -18.82 23.96 -21.32
C VAL A 187 -18.27 22.53 -21.18
N ARG A 188 -18.08 21.83 -22.30
CA ARG A 188 -17.32 20.57 -22.32
C ARG A 188 -15.87 20.88 -21.95
N ARG A 189 -15.48 20.52 -20.71
CA ARG A 189 -14.08 20.62 -20.26
C ARG A 189 -13.24 19.62 -21.09
N PRO A 190 -12.03 20.00 -21.53
CA PRO A 190 -11.15 19.09 -22.25
C PRO A 190 -10.75 17.90 -21.35
N PRO A 191 -10.56 16.69 -21.91
CA PRO A 191 -10.20 15.51 -21.13
C PRO A 191 -8.91 15.73 -20.32
N PRO A 192 -8.74 15.01 -19.20
CA PRO A 192 -7.51 15.08 -18.43
C PRO A 192 -6.32 14.65 -19.30
N PRO A 193 -5.14 15.26 -19.15
CA PRO A 193 -3.98 14.92 -19.96
C PRO A 193 -3.36 13.57 -19.54
N PRO A 194 -2.42 13.00 -20.32
CA PRO A 194 -1.98 11.60 -20.21
C PRO A 194 -1.42 11.18 -18.83
N GLY A 195 -0.99 12.09 -17.95
CA GLY A 195 -0.54 11.76 -16.60
C GLY A 195 -1.68 11.59 -15.59
N LEU A 196 -2.56 12.59 -15.48
CA LEU A 196 -3.72 12.54 -14.59
C LEU A 196 -4.75 11.51 -15.07
N ALA A 197 -4.96 11.38 -16.37
CA ALA A 197 -5.94 10.43 -16.91
C ALA A 197 -5.60 8.97 -16.59
N GLU A 198 -4.31 8.60 -16.61
CA GLU A 198 -3.86 7.24 -16.34
C GLU A 198 -3.83 6.92 -14.84
N ALA A 199 -3.45 7.90 -14.02
CA ALA A 199 -3.13 7.70 -12.61
C ALA A 199 -4.23 8.15 -11.64
N SER A 200 -5.27 8.84 -12.11
CA SER A 200 -6.29 9.44 -11.24
C SER A 200 -7.71 9.28 -11.77
N ARG A 201 -8.70 9.55 -10.91
CA ARG A 201 -10.12 9.65 -11.25
C ARG A 201 -10.58 11.09 -11.12
N CYS A 202 -11.40 11.57 -12.05
CA CYS A 202 -11.99 12.90 -11.98
C CYS A 202 -13.23 12.88 -11.08
N LEU A 203 -13.14 13.43 -9.86
CA LEU A 203 -14.25 13.43 -8.92
C LEU A 203 -15.40 14.33 -9.38
N ASN A 204 -15.12 15.39 -10.14
CA ASN A 204 -16.17 16.24 -10.72
C ASN A 204 -17.07 15.46 -11.69
N GLU A 205 -16.50 14.56 -12.50
CA GLU A 205 -17.28 13.70 -13.39
C GLU A 205 -18.12 12.71 -12.59
N GLU A 206 -17.55 12.10 -11.55
CA GLU A 206 -18.28 11.22 -10.63
C GLU A 206 -19.42 11.97 -9.92
N ALA A 207 -19.22 13.24 -9.56
CA ALA A 207 -20.24 14.07 -8.92
C ALA A 207 -21.41 14.36 -9.88
N ARG A 208 -21.13 14.69 -11.15
CA ARG A 208 -22.16 14.88 -12.19
C ARG A 208 -22.91 13.60 -12.50
N ALA A 209 -22.23 12.46 -12.46
CA ALA A 209 -22.85 11.14 -12.56
C ALA A 209 -23.63 10.75 -11.28
N GLY A 210 -23.62 11.59 -10.25
CA GLY A 210 -24.31 11.36 -8.99
C GLY A 210 -23.72 10.22 -8.18
N LEU A 211 -22.44 9.89 -8.35
CA LEU A 211 -21.74 8.78 -7.69
C LEU A 211 -21.15 9.15 -6.34
N LEU A 212 -20.81 10.43 -6.13
CA LEU A 212 -20.21 10.88 -4.87
C LEU A 212 -21.20 10.95 -3.69
N GLU A 213 -20.64 10.86 -2.49
CA GLU A 213 -21.35 11.00 -1.21
C GLU A 213 -21.36 12.46 -0.74
N ARG A 214 -22.23 12.80 0.21
CA ARG A 214 -22.32 14.14 0.82
C ARG A 214 -21.70 14.14 2.22
N ALA A 215 -21.16 15.29 2.65
CA ALA A 215 -20.68 15.47 4.02
C ALA A 215 -21.74 16.18 4.88
N TRP A 216 -22.62 15.40 5.50
CA TRP A 216 -23.63 15.92 6.41
C TRP A 216 -23.01 16.37 7.74
N GLU A 217 -23.52 17.46 8.33
CA GLU A 217 -23.09 18.02 9.62
C GLU A 217 -21.61 18.46 9.68
N ARG A 218 -21.01 18.77 8.52
CA ARG A 218 -19.57 19.10 8.37
C ARG A 218 -19.30 20.41 7.64
N ASP A 219 -20.22 21.37 7.72
CA ASP A 219 -20.12 22.64 6.98
C ASP A 219 -18.86 23.44 7.32
N THR A 220 -18.45 23.41 8.60
CA THR A 220 -17.27 24.13 9.10
C THR A 220 -15.99 23.57 8.47
N GLU A 221 -15.79 22.25 8.52
CA GLU A 221 -14.60 21.59 7.98
C GLU A 221 -14.52 21.71 6.46
N VAL A 222 -15.66 21.59 5.76
CA VAL A 222 -15.72 21.82 4.31
C VAL A 222 -15.42 23.27 3.96
N GLY A 223 -15.87 24.22 4.78
CA GLY A 223 -15.54 25.65 4.64
C GLY A 223 -14.03 25.90 4.75
N LEU A 224 -13.39 25.36 5.78
CA LEU A 224 -11.94 25.45 5.98
C LEU A 224 -11.16 24.82 4.83
N LEU A 225 -11.60 23.65 4.36
CA LEU A 225 -11.01 22.98 3.20
C LEU A 225 -11.13 23.85 1.94
N ALA A 226 -12.33 24.37 1.66
CA ALA A 226 -12.59 25.22 0.51
C ALA A 226 -11.75 26.51 0.52
N GLU A 227 -11.66 27.18 1.68
CA GLU A 227 -10.84 28.37 1.85
C GLU A 227 -9.36 28.07 1.59
N ALA A 228 -8.85 26.97 2.14
CA ALA A 228 -7.45 26.58 1.97
C ALA A 228 -7.11 26.31 0.49
N VAL A 229 -7.90 25.49 -0.22
CA VAL A 229 -7.59 25.13 -1.60
C VAL A 229 -7.84 26.25 -2.61
N THR A 230 -8.66 27.24 -2.27
CA THR A 230 -8.95 28.40 -3.12
C THR A 230 -8.11 29.64 -2.81
N SER A 231 -7.33 29.60 -1.73
CA SER A 231 -6.41 30.67 -1.34
C SER A 231 -5.40 31.01 -2.46
N ARG A 232 -4.87 32.23 -2.46
CA ARG A 232 -3.94 32.71 -3.50
C ARG A 232 -2.65 31.89 -3.59
N ALA A 233 -2.19 31.35 -2.47
CA ALA A 233 -1.03 30.47 -2.37
C ALA A 233 -1.38 28.98 -2.56
N ARG A 234 -2.66 28.65 -2.86
CA ARG A 234 -3.17 27.28 -3.08
C ARG A 234 -2.64 26.29 -2.05
N ALA A 235 -2.95 26.55 -0.78
CA ALA A 235 -2.45 25.73 0.32
C ALA A 235 -2.84 24.26 0.16
N SER A 236 -1.86 23.38 0.31
CA SER A 236 -2.10 21.94 0.43
C SER A 236 -2.61 21.61 1.82
N VAL A 237 -3.59 20.72 1.92
CA VAL A 237 -4.33 20.42 3.16
C VAL A 237 -4.12 18.97 3.58
N LEU A 238 -3.93 18.76 4.87
CA LEU A 238 -3.94 17.46 5.51
C LEU A 238 -5.18 17.34 6.41
N LEU A 239 -6.10 16.44 6.05
CA LEU A 239 -7.27 16.08 6.84
C LEU A 239 -6.86 15.02 7.87
N VAL A 240 -6.82 15.37 9.15
CA VAL A 240 -6.35 14.50 10.23
C VAL A 240 -7.52 14.04 11.09
N GLY A 241 -7.77 12.74 11.18
CA GLY A 241 -8.81 12.22 12.07
C GLY A 241 -8.92 10.70 12.04
N PRO A 242 -9.70 10.10 12.96
CA PRO A 242 -9.89 8.65 13.02
C PRO A 242 -10.41 8.06 11.69
N PRO A 243 -10.23 6.75 11.43
CA PRO A 243 -10.88 6.10 10.30
C PRO A 243 -12.42 6.23 10.40
N SER A 244 -13.11 6.18 9.25
CA SER A 244 -14.58 6.29 9.15
C SER A 244 -15.25 7.59 9.62
N VAL A 245 -14.48 8.59 10.10
CA VAL A 245 -15.01 9.87 10.60
C VAL A 245 -15.62 10.79 9.54
N GLY A 246 -15.39 10.48 8.25
CA GLY A 246 -15.95 11.21 7.10
C GLY A 246 -14.96 12.09 6.32
N LYS A 247 -13.64 11.88 6.46
CA LYS A 247 -12.60 12.65 5.75
C LYS A 247 -12.80 12.69 4.23
N THR A 248 -12.95 11.54 3.57
CA THR A 248 -13.23 11.45 2.12
C THR A 248 -14.54 12.17 1.74
N SER A 249 -15.57 12.10 2.59
CA SER A 249 -16.84 12.79 2.35
C SER A 249 -16.66 14.30 2.30
N LEU A 250 -15.74 14.90 3.09
CA LEU A 250 -15.43 16.34 3.03
C LEU A 250 -14.93 16.74 1.64
N VAL A 251 -14.10 15.91 1.02
CA VAL A 251 -13.56 16.13 -0.32
C VAL A 251 -14.67 15.99 -1.36
N HIS A 252 -15.57 15.01 -1.21
CA HIS A 252 -16.74 14.90 -2.07
C HIS A 252 -17.68 16.10 -1.96
N GLU A 253 -17.89 16.63 -0.75
CA GLU A 253 -18.71 17.82 -0.52
C GLU A 253 -18.08 19.08 -1.14
N LEU A 254 -16.76 19.22 -1.06
CA LEU A 254 -16.02 20.27 -1.76
C LEU A 254 -16.29 20.21 -3.28
N VAL A 255 -16.26 19.02 -3.87
CA VAL A 255 -16.56 18.82 -5.30
C VAL A 255 -17.99 19.21 -5.63
N HIS A 256 -18.97 18.82 -4.80
CA HIS A 256 -20.36 19.24 -4.98
C HIS A 256 -20.52 20.76 -4.94
N ARG A 257 -19.87 21.44 -3.97
CA ARG A 257 -19.87 22.90 -3.88
C ARG A 257 -19.25 23.54 -5.12
N ALA A 258 -18.13 23.00 -5.61
CA ALA A 258 -17.45 23.48 -6.82
C ALA A 258 -18.30 23.33 -8.10
N GLU A 259 -19.04 22.22 -8.24
CA GLU A 259 -19.94 22.02 -9.39
C GLU A 259 -21.20 22.90 -9.34
N SER A 260 -21.66 23.25 -8.13
CA SER A 260 -22.79 24.17 -7.93
C SER A 260 -22.39 25.66 -7.88
N ALA A 261 -21.10 25.97 -7.89
CA ALA A 261 -20.59 27.32 -7.69
C ALA A 261 -21.00 28.27 -8.82
N SER A 262 -21.64 29.39 -8.45
CA SER A 262 -22.04 30.44 -9.39
C SER A 262 -20.87 31.34 -9.81
N ALA A 263 -21.11 32.18 -10.82
CA ALA A 263 -20.14 33.15 -11.32
C ALA A 263 -19.58 34.05 -10.20
N GLY A 264 -18.25 34.10 -10.07
CA GLY A 264 -17.57 34.92 -9.05
C GLY A 264 -17.28 34.19 -7.73
N ASN A 265 -17.76 32.97 -7.54
CA ASN A 265 -17.38 32.15 -6.39
C ASN A 265 -15.96 31.57 -6.59
N ALA A 266 -15.15 31.54 -5.52
CA ALA A 266 -13.77 31.04 -5.56
C ALA A 266 -13.65 29.54 -5.89
N LEU A 267 -14.72 28.75 -5.76
CA LEU A 267 -14.75 27.34 -6.14
C LEU A 267 -15.14 27.12 -7.61
N GLN A 268 -15.59 28.17 -8.31
CA GLN A 268 -16.03 28.04 -9.69
C GLN A 268 -14.90 27.55 -10.59
N GLY A 269 -15.16 26.45 -11.31
CA GLY A 269 -14.22 25.85 -12.24
C GLY A 269 -13.09 25.06 -11.57
N LEU A 270 -13.18 24.78 -10.27
CA LEU A 270 -12.23 23.90 -9.57
C LEU A 270 -12.41 22.44 -10.06
N GLU A 271 -11.30 21.81 -10.45
CA GLU A 271 -11.22 20.39 -10.76
C GLU A 271 -10.60 19.63 -9.57
N VAL A 272 -11.10 18.44 -9.27
CA VAL A 272 -10.57 17.60 -8.19
C VAL A 272 -10.34 16.19 -8.74
N PHE A 273 -9.10 15.73 -8.62
CA PHE A 273 -8.68 14.40 -9.07
C PHE A 273 -8.31 13.55 -7.85
N SER A 274 -8.79 12.30 -7.75
CA SER A 274 -8.38 11.35 -6.69
C SER A 274 -7.42 10.31 -7.22
N THR A 275 -6.32 10.09 -6.51
CA THR A 275 -5.34 9.04 -6.80
C THR A 275 -4.94 8.28 -5.52
N SER A 276 -4.23 7.17 -5.68
CA SER A 276 -3.69 6.34 -4.59
C SER A 276 -2.29 5.86 -4.94
N GLY A 277 -1.53 5.36 -3.97
CA GLY A 277 -0.19 4.86 -4.25
C GLY A 277 -0.20 3.71 -5.26
N GLY A 278 -1.19 2.81 -5.15
CA GLY A 278 -1.38 1.74 -6.11
C GLY A 278 -1.64 2.23 -7.55
N ARG A 279 -2.40 3.32 -7.73
CA ARG A 279 -2.64 3.90 -9.07
C ARG A 279 -1.41 4.58 -9.65
N ILE A 280 -0.63 5.28 -8.83
CA ILE A 280 0.64 5.88 -9.27
C ILE A 280 1.59 4.79 -9.77
N MET A 281 1.69 3.68 -9.03
CA MET A 281 2.58 2.55 -9.35
C MET A 281 2.05 1.60 -10.43
N ALA A 282 0.77 1.70 -10.81
CA ALA A 282 0.15 0.78 -11.75
C ALA A 282 0.85 0.78 -13.11
N GLY A 283 1.26 -0.40 -13.58
CA GLY A 283 1.93 -0.57 -14.88
C GLY A 283 3.42 -0.21 -14.89
N MET A 284 4.01 0.14 -13.75
CA MET A 284 5.44 0.46 -13.62
C MET A 284 6.26 -0.84 -13.50
N ARG A 285 7.34 -0.96 -14.30
CA ARG A 285 8.26 -2.11 -14.29
C ARG A 285 9.72 -1.73 -14.05
N TYR A 286 10.10 -0.49 -14.33
CA TYR A 286 11.49 -0.03 -14.28
C TYR A 286 11.68 1.10 -13.26
N LEU A 287 12.89 1.21 -12.72
CA LEU A 287 13.30 2.32 -11.85
C LEU A 287 13.15 3.66 -12.59
N GLY A 288 12.68 4.71 -11.91
CA GLY A 288 12.53 6.05 -12.52
C GLY A 288 11.15 6.33 -13.15
N GLN A 289 10.35 5.31 -13.45
CA GLN A 289 9.09 5.50 -14.17
C GLN A 289 8.01 6.18 -13.32
N TRP A 290 7.92 5.85 -12.03
CA TRP A 290 6.97 6.49 -11.13
C TRP A 290 7.31 7.97 -10.94
N GLN A 291 8.61 8.34 -10.87
CA GLN A 291 9.04 9.73 -10.79
C GLN A 291 8.56 10.51 -12.03
N LYS A 292 8.75 9.95 -13.23
CA LYS A 292 8.29 10.58 -14.47
C LYS A 292 6.77 10.81 -14.45
N ARG A 293 5.98 9.84 -13.97
CA ARG A 293 4.53 10.00 -13.87
C ARG A 293 4.13 11.08 -12.85
N VAL A 294 4.74 11.09 -11.66
CA VAL A 294 4.47 12.14 -10.67
C VAL A 294 4.84 13.52 -11.22
N GLN A 295 5.97 13.65 -11.91
CA GLN A 295 6.38 14.89 -12.56
C GLN A 295 5.40 15.36 -13.64
N LEU A 296 4.87 14.43 -14.45
CA LEU A 296 3.81 14.73 -15.42
C LEU A 296 2.54 15.23 -14.71
N MET A 297 2.09 14.54 -13.66
CA MET A 297 0.94 14.97 -12.87
C MET A 297 1.13 16.38 -12.29
N VAL A 298 2.30 16.69 -11.71
CA VAL A 298 2.64 18.03 -11.19
C VAL A 298 2.55 19.08 -12.30
N ASN A 299 3.13 18.81 -13.48
CA ASN A 299 3.10 19.74 -14.61
C ASN A 299 1.67 20.02 -15.12
N GLU A 300 0.81 19.01 -15.10
CA GLU A 300 -0.59 19.14 -15.48
C GLU A 300 -1.41 19.92 -14.44
N LEU A 301 -1.15 19.71 -13.15
CA LEU A 301 -1.81 20.42 -12.05
C LEU A 301 -1.41 21.90 -12.00
N ARG A 302 -0.16 22.24 -12.31
CA ARG A 302 0.36 23.63 -12.36
C ARG A 302 -0.45 24.56 -13.26
N VAL A 303 -0.85 24.06 -14.43
CA VAL A 303 -1.56 24.86 -15.45
C VAL A 303 -3.08 24.82 -15.31
N ARG A 304 -3.60 23.93 -14.46
CA ARG A 304 -5.04 23.76 -14.20
C ARG A 304 -5.44 24.41 -12.88
N ARG A 305 -6.72 24.75 -12.76
CA ARG A 305 -7.32 25.08 -11.46
C ARG A 305 -7.77 23.77 -10.80
N ALA A 306 -6.80 22.94 -10.44
CA ALA A 306 -7.03 21.58 -9.99
C ALA A 306 -6.43 21.29 -8.61
N VAL A 307 -7.09 20.41 -7.88
CA VAL A 307 -6.65 19.83 -6.60
C VAL A 307 -6.44 18.33 -6.81
N LEU A 308 -5.35 17.80 -6.28
CA LEU A 308 -5.10 16.36 -6.24
C LEU A 308 -5.39 15.83 -4.83
N HIS A 309 -6.39 14.97 -4.74
CA HIS A 309 -6.72 14.20 -3.54
C HIS A 309 -5.90 12.90 -3.50
N LEU A 310 -5.25 12.62 -2.37
CA LEU A 310 -4.69 11.30 -2.07
C LEU A 310 -5.32 10.73 -0.80
N ASP A 311 -5.86 9.53 -0.96
CA ASP A 311 -6.72 8.89 0.03
C ASP A 311 -5.96 8.42 1.31
N SER A 312 -4.62 8.39 1.29
CA SER A 312 -3.81 8.03 2.47
C SER A 312 -2.40 8.61 2.44
N LEU A 313 -2.05 9.38 3.48
CA LEU A 313 -0.67 9.83 3.73
C LEU A 313 0.28 8.65 3.88
N SER A 314 -0.12 7.61 4.62
CA SER A 314 0.72 6.43 4.90
C SER A 314 1.16 5.68 3.64
N GLU A 315 0.27 5.61 2.63
CA GLU A 315 0.60 5.03 1.33
C GLU A 315 1.65 5.89 0.64
N LEU A 316 1.41 7.20 0.55
CA LEU A 316 2.30 8.15 -0.12
C LEU A 316 3.73 8.09 0.43
N LEU A 317 3.88 8.08 1.75
CA LEU A 317 5.18 8.04 2.42
C LEU A 317 5.93 6.73 2.23
N SER A 318 5.21 5.65 1.89
CA SER A 318 5.81 4.33 1.65
C SER A 318 6.14 4.11 0.16
N LEU A 319 5.82 5.04 -0.74
CA LEU A 319 6.10 4.90 -2.18
C LEU A 319 7.50 5.37 -2.55
N GLY A 320 8.26 4.52 -3.24
CA GLY A 320 9.56 4.88 -3.81
C GLY A 320 10.73 4.81 -2.83
N GLY A 321 10.50 4.44 -1.57
CA GLY A 321 11.50 4.35 -0.49
C GLY A 321 12.45 3.14 -0.54
N GLY A 322 12.89 2.71 -1.73
CA GLY A 322 13.97 1.72 -1.87
C GLY A 322 15.36 2.30 -1.53
N ASP A 323 16.44 1.58 -1.90
CA ASP A 323 17.86 1.93 -1.63
C ASP A 323 18.30 3.34 -2.09
N THR A 324 17.49 4.03 -2.90
CA THR A 324 17.78 5.37 -3.42
C THR A 324 17.42 6.51 -2.47
N GLY A 325 16.71 6.24 -1.36
CA GLY A 325 16.35 7.24 -0.33
C GLY A 325 15.39 8.36 -0.79
N LEU A 326 14.74 8.18 -1.93
CA LEU A 326 13.94 9.20 -2.63
C LEU A 326 12.53 8.69 -2.86
N ASP A 327 11.60 9.10 -2.02
CA ASP A 327 10.18 8.75 -2.05
C ASP A 327 9.31 9.81 -2.75
N VAL A 328 8.04 9.46 -3.01
CA VAL A 328 7.09 10.36 -3.69
C VAL A 328 6.85 11.65 -2.91
N ALA A 329 6.79 11.59 -1.58
CA ALA A 329 6.49 12.76 -0.76
C ALA A 329 7.61 13.80 -0.85
N ARG A 330 8.88 13.37 -0.75
CA ARG A 330 10.06 14.22 -0.96
C ARG A 330 10.11 14.78 -2.38
N HIS A 331 9.67 14.01 -3.38
CA HIS A 331 9.61 14.48 -4.76
C HIS A 331 8.53 15.56 -4.99
N LEU A 332 7.40 15.49 -4.27
CA LEU A 332 6.34 16.48 -4.35
C LEU A 332 6.66 17.77 -3.59
N LEU A 333 7.52 17.71 -2.56
CA LEU A 333 7.79 18.80 -1.63
C LEU A 333 8.09 20.16 -2.32
N PRO A 334 8.98 20.26 -3.33
CA PRO A 334 9.27 21.55 -3.97
C PRO A 334 8.03 22.19 -4.63
N ALA A 335 7.13 21.39 -5.18
CA ALA A 335 5.90 21.88 -5.81
C ALA A 335 4.87 22.36 -4.77
N LEU A 336 4.91 21.81 -3.55
CA LEU A 336 4.06 22.23 -2.43
C LEU A 336 4.54 23.54 -1.83
N GLU A 337 5.84 23.64 -1.54
CA GLU A 337 6.46 24.86 -0.98
C GLU A 337 6.34 26.04 -1.95
N GLY A 338 6.42 25.78 -3.26
CA GLY A 338 6.21 26.78 -4.30
C GLY A 338 4.75 27.21 -4.48
N GLY A 339 3.77 26.57 -3.82
CA GLY A 339 2.34 26.82 -4.02
C GLY A 339 1.86 26.49 -5.44
N GLU A 340 2.62 25.66 -6.15
CA GLU A 340 2.39 25.34 -7.57
C GLU A 340 1.30 24.27 -7.74
N VAL A 341 1.11 23.43 -6.72
CA VAL A 341 0.12 22.34 -6.67
C VAL A 341 -0.64 22.39 -5.35
N ALA A 342 -1.95 22.20 -5.41
CA ALA A 342 -2.79 21.98 -4.23
C ALA A 342 -3.06 20.49 -4.04
N LEU A 343 -2.65 19.96 -2.88
CA LEU A 343 -2.98 18.60 -2.46
C LEU A 343 -4.05 18.62 -1.37
N VAL A 344 -4.86 17.57 -1.33
CA VAL A 344 -5.67 17.23 -0.15
C VAL A 344 -5.33 15.79 0.22
N LEU A 345 -4.81 15.61 1.43
CA LEU A 345 -4.33 14.32 1.93
C LEU A 345 -5.20 13.88 3.11
N GLU A 346 -5.51 12.60 3.19
CA GLU A 346 -6.14 12.03 4.38
C GLU A 346 -5.11 11.33 5.27
N ALA A 347 -5.18 11.56 6.58
CA ALA A 347 -4.32 10.93 7.56
C ALA A 347 -5.08 10.56 8.84
N THR A 348 -4.63 9.48 9.47
CA THR A 348 -4.91 9.20 10.88
C THR A 348 -3.92 9.93 11.79
N PRO A 349 -4.23 10.14 13.07
CA PRO A 349 -3.26 10.69 14.03
C PRO A 349 -1.93 9.90 14.07
N GLU A 350 -2.02 8.58 13.90
CA GLU A 350 -0.86 7.69 13.83
C GLU A 350 0.01 7.97 12.60
N ASP A 351 -0.61 8.24 11.44
CA ASP A 351 0.11 8.61 10.22
C ASP A 351 0.88 9.92 10.40
N VAL A 352 0.29 10.89 11.09
CA VAL A 352 0.94 12.19 11.39
C VAL A 352 2.15 11.96 12.30
N ALA A 353 1.99 11.24 13.41
CA ALA A 353 3.09 10.94 14.32
C ALA A 353 4.25 10.20 13.63
N ARG A 354 3.95 9.31 12.66
CA ARG A 354 4.96 8.66 11.82
C ARG A 354 5.66 9.66 10.90
N ALA A 355 4.86 10.50 10.24
CA ALA A 355 5.35 11.47 9.28
C ALA A 355 6.20 12.56 9.94
N GLU A 356 5.95 12.93 11.21
CA GLU A 356 6.79 13.86 11.97
C GLU A 356 8.22 13.31 12.15
N ARG A 357 8.36 12.01 12.39
CA ARG A 357 9.67 11.36 12.56
C ARG A 357 10.43 11.13 11.25
N THR A 358 9.73 11.02 10.12
CA THR A 358 10.32 10.55 8.85
C THR A 358 10.32 11.60 7.73
N HIS A 359 9.33 12.50 7.75
CA HIS A 359 9.00 13.46 6.68
C HIS A 359 8.51 14.81 7.26
N GLY A 360 9.18 15.32 8.29
CA GLY A 360 8.76 16.54 8.99
C GLY A 360 8.59 17.77 8.07
N ALA A 361 9.51 17.98 7.12
CA ALA A 361 9.40 19.08 6.14
C ALA A 361 8.14 18.98 5.27
N PHE A 362 7.78 17.75 4.84
CA PHE A 362 6.56 17.52 4.07
C PHE A 362 5.31 17.82 4.88
N LEU A 363 5.25 17.43 6.16
CA LEU A 363 4.14 17.78 7.03
C LEU A 363 4.02 19.28 7.28
N GLN A 364 5.14 20.00 7.41
CA GLN A 364 5.16 21.44 7.63
C GLN A 364 4.67 22.22 6.41
N ALA A 365 4.83 21.68 5.20
CA ALA A 365 4.32 22.26 3.96
C ALA A 365 2.78 22.12 3.81
N LEU A 366 2.11 21.38 4.70
CA LEU A 366 0.68 21.14 4.66
C LEU A 366 -0.05 21.93 5.75
N ARG A 367 -1.24 22.45 5.44
CA ARG A 367 -2.16 23.00 6.44
C ARG A 367 -2.97 21.86 7.06
N HIS A 368 -2.89 21.71 8.37
CA HIS A 368 -3.60 20.66 9.11
C HIS A 368 -5.04 21.09 9.40
N VAL A 369 -6.00 20.24 9.05
CA VAL A 369 -7.41 20.38 9.41
C VAL A 369 -7.81 19.15 10.19
N VAL A 370 -8.06 19.33 11.48
CA VAL A 370 -8.47 18.25 12.38
C VAL A 370 -9.96 17.95 12.15
N VAL A 371 -10.28 16.68 11.94
CA VAL A 371 -11.63 16.16 11.72
C VAL A 371 -12.01 15.31 12.91
N GLU A 372 -12.65 15.93 13.89
CA GLU A 372 -13.07 15.25 15.13
C GLU A 372 -14.31 14.37 14.89
N PRO A 373 -14.53 13.31 15.70
CA PRO A 373 -15.79 12.59 15.70
C PRO A 373 -16.99 13.53 15.89
N LEU A 374 -18.09 13.29 15.16
CA LEU A 374 -19.32 14.06 15.37
C LEU A 374 -19.89 13.79 16.76
N ALA A 375 -20.48 14.82 17.37
CA ALA A 375 -21.31 14.63 18.55
C ALA A 375 -22.45 13.63 18.25
N PRO A 376 -22.90 12.80 19.22
CA PRO A 376 -23.84 11.71 18.97
C PRO A 376 -25.10 12.11 18.19
N GLU A 377 -25.71 13.25 18.52
CA GLU A 377 -26.90 13.77 17.82
C GLU A 377 -26.62 14.12 16.35
N LYS A 378 -25.50 14.81 16.08
CA LYS A 378 -25.07 15.11 14.71
C LYS A 378 -24.70 13.84 13.93
N ALA A 379 -24.06 12.87 14.59
CA ALA A 379 -23.71 11.60 13.99
C ALA A 379 -24.98 10.83 13.55
N ARG A 380 -26.02 10.78 14.40
CA ARG A 380 -27.31 10.18 14.07
C ARG A 380 -27.97 10.88 12.87
N ALA A 381 -28.01 12.21 12.88
CA ALA A 381 -28.54 12.99 11.76
C ALA A 381 -27.77 12.71 10.45
N ALA A 382 -26.44 12.66 10.51
CA ALA A 382 -25.59 12.36 9.36
C ALA A 382 -25.82 10.94 8.82
N VAL A 383 -25.95 9.93 9.70
CA VAL A 383 -26.31 8.56 9.31
C VAL A 383 -27.69 8.50 8.66
N GLN A 384 -28.68 9.20 9.24
CA GLN A 384 -30.03 9.26 8.69
C GLN A 384 -30.02 9.83 7.27
N GLN A 385 -29.37 10.97 7.06
CA GLN A 385 -29.30 11.60 5.74
C GLN A 385 -28.50 10.75 4.73
N ALA A 386 -27.36 10.20 5.14
CA ALA A 386 -26.55 9.33 4.28
C ALA A 386 -27.29 8.04 3.89
N SER A 387 -28.09 7.47 4.81
CA SER A 387 -28.85 6.25 4.56
C SER A 387 -29.93 6.42 3.48
N GLN A 388 -30.50 7.63 3.31
CA GLN A 388 -31.50 7.91 2.27
C GLN A 388 -30.95 7.65 0.86
N ARG A 389 -29.68 7.96 0.62
CA ARG A 389 -29.02 7.68 -0.66
C ARG A 389 -28.89 6.19 -0.90
N VAL A 390 -28.49 5.43 0.13
CA VAL A 390 -28.40 3.96 0.07
C VAL A 390 -29.79 3.36 -0.17
N ALA A 391 -30.80 3.83 0.56
CA ALA A 391 -32.20 3.44 0.43
C ALA A 391 -32.72 3.67 -0.99
N LYS A 392 -32.48 4.85 -1.57
CA LYS A 392 -32.88 5.17 -2.95
C LYS A 392 -32.17 4.30 -3.98
N ALA A 393 -30.84 4.13 -3.84
CA ALA A 393 -30.04 3.34 -4.78
C ALA A 393 -30.44 1.86 -4.80
N ARG A 394 -30.81 1.31 -3.62
CA ARG A 394 -31.23 -0.08 -3.46
C ARG A 394 -32.74 -0.28 -3.47
N LYS A 395 -33.50 0.81 -3.57
CA LYS A 395 -34.97 0.85 -3.52
C LYS A 395 -35.52 0.14 -2.27
N VAL A 396 -34.94 0.39 -1.11
CA VAL A 396 -35.38 -0.13 0.19
C VAL A 396 -35.77 1.01 1.12
N ARG A 397 -36.40 0.71 2.27
CA ARG A 397 -36.63 1.66 3.36
C ARG A 397 -35.88 1.20 4.62
N PHE A 398 -35.28 2.12 5.36
CA PHE A 398 -34.65 1.80 6.65
C PHE A 398 -35.58 2.23 7.78
N THR A 399 -35.79 1.34 8.76
CA THR A 399 -36.46 1.70 10.02
C THR A 399 -35.55 2.60 10.87
N PRO A 400 -36.09 3.47 11.75
CA PRO A 400 -35.27 4.21 12.72
C PRO A 400 -34.37 3.30 13.56
N ALA A 401 -34.91 2.17 14.04
CA ALA A 401 -34.17 1.18 14.80
C ALA A 401 -32.99 0.57 14.03
N SER A 402 -33.10 0.41 12.70
CA SER A 402 -31.97 -0.08 11.88
C SER A 402 -30.80 0.90 11.83
N LEU A 403 -31.08 2.20 11.82
CA LEU A 403 -30.05 3.25 11.80
C LEU A 403 -29.31 3.32 13.13
N GLU A 404 -30.07 3.33 14.24
CA GLU A 404 -29.53 3.28 15.60
C GLU A 404 -28.67 2.03 15.79
N ARG A 405 -29.18 0.88 15.34
CA ARG A 405 -28.46 -0.39 15.43
C ARG A 405 -27.15 -0.38 14.64
N ALA A 406 -27.15 0.21 13.45
CA ALA A 406 -25.92 0.29 12.64
C ALA A 406 -24.86 1.18 13.30
N ALA A 407 -25.28 2.29 13.91
CA ALA A 407 -24.41 3.18 14.67
C ALA A 407 -23.83 2.48 15.91
N GLU A 408 -24.68 1.88 16.73
CA GLU A 408 -24.30 1.15 17.95
C GLU A 408 -23.26 0.05 17.66
N LEU A 409 -23.51 -0.81 16.67
CA LEU A 409 -22.61 -1.92 16.33
C LEU A 409 -21.26 -1.44 15.79
N THR A 410 -21.26 -0.36 15.03
CA THR A 410 -20.03 0.20 14.48
C THR A 410 -19.23 0.94 15.56
N GLU A 411 -19.90 1.65 16.46
CA GLU A 411 -19.24 2.32 17.58
C GLU A 411 -18.61 1.31 18.54
N ARG A 412 -19.34 0.24 18.84
CA ARG A 412 -18.87 -0.80 19.77
C ARG A 412 -17.81 -1.74 19.18
N PHE A 413 -17.94 -2.12 17.91
CA PHE A 413 -17.11 -3.17 17.30
C PHE A 413 -16.40 -2.74 16.00
N GLY A 414 -16.76 -1.60 15.42
CA GLY A 414 -16.28 -1.17 14.11
C GLY A 414 -14.93 -0.45 14.15
N GLU A 415 -14.46 -0.05 12.97
CA GLU A 415 -13.15 0.60 12.76
C GLU A 415 -13.18 2.12 12.97
N GLY A 416 -14.15 2.66 13.69
CA GLY A 416 -14.22 4.10 13.96
C GLY A 416 -15.64 4.61 14.21
N PRO A 417 -15.76 5.88 14.60
CA PRO A 417 -17.04 6.49 14.94
C PRO A 417 -17.97 6.58 13.72
N PRO A 418 -19.30 6.65 13.94
CA PRO A 418 -20.24 7.03 12.90
C PRO A 418 -19.88 8.42 12.31
N PRO A 419 -20.22 8.68 11.03
CA PRO A 419 -21.22 7.97 10.23
C PRO A 419 -20.68 6.88 9.30
N GLY A 420 -19.39 6.87 8.95
CA GLY A 420 -18.87 6.08 7.82
C GLY A 420 -19.09 4.58 7.94
N GLY A 421 -18.68 3.99 9.08
CA GLY A 421 -18.83 2.54 9.30
C GLY A 421 -20.30 2.10 9.41
N ALA A 422 -21.16 2.95 9.97
CA ALA A 422 -22.60 2.69 10.06
C ALA A 422 -23.26 2.66 8.67
N VAL A 423 -22.94 3.63 7.80
CA VAL A 423 -23.44 3.66 6.41
C VAL A 423 -22.93 2.46 5.61
N SER A 424 -21.66 2.07 5.82
CA SER A 424 -21.08 0.86 5.22
C SER A 424 -21.84 -0.40 5.65
N LEU A 425 -22.18 -0.51 6.94
CA LEU A 425 -22.96 -1.63 7.46
C LEU A 425 -24.40 -1.64 6.91
N LEU A 426 -25.06 -0.49 6.84
CA LEU A 426 -26.39 -0.37 6.22
C LEU A 426 -26.36 -0.82 4.76
N ARG A 427 -25.33 -0.42 4.00
CA ARG A 427 -25.13 -0.88 2.61
C ARG A 427 -24.99 -2.40 2.54
N ALA A 428 -24.22 -3.01 3.45
CA ALA A 428 -24.10 -4.46 3.54
C ALA A 428 -25.45 -5.14 3.85
N ALA A 429 -26.27 -4.56 4.73
CA ALA A 429 -27.61 -5.08 5.05
C ALA A 429 -28.57 -5.08 3.86
N THR A 430 -28.35 -4.20 2.87
CA THR A 430 -29.13 -4.19 1.63
C THR A 430 -28.63 -5.15 0.54
N ALA A 431 -27.52 -5.86 0.75
CA ALA A 431 -26.90 -6.67 -0.30
C ALA A 431 -27.82 -7.78 -0.82
N GLN A 432 -28.64 -8.37 0.05
CA GLN A 432 -29.59 -9.43 -0.27
C GLN A 432 -31.06 -9.00 -0.12
N ALA A 433 -31.32 -7.72 0.20
CA ALA A 433 -32.68 -7.22 0.38
C ALA A 433 -33.40 -7.12 -0.99
N ALA A 434 -34.65 -7.58 -1.04
CA ALA A 434 -35.48 -7.41 -2.23
C ALA A 434 -35.88 -5.94 -2.41
N THR A 435 -36.11 -5.54 -3.66
CA THR A 435 -36.60 -4.19 -3.95
C THR A 435 -37.97 -3.97 -3.28
N GLY A 436 -38.13 -2.82 -2.63
CA GLY A 436 -39.38 -2.42 -1.96
C GLY A 436 -39.51 -2.91 -0.52
N THR A 437 -38.54 -3.68 0.00
CA THR A 437 -38.61 -4.15 1.39
C THR A 437 -38.10 -3.11 2.38
N GLU A 438 -38.57 -3.26 3.61
CA GLU A 438 -38.05 -2.54 4.76
C GLU A 438 -36.88 -3.31 5.38
N VAL A 439 -35.85 -2.58 5.80
CA VAL A 439 -34.67 -3.10 6.48
C VAL A 439 -34.79 -2.70 7.95
N ASP A 440 -34.90 -3.71 8.80
CA ASP A 440 -35.03 -3.56 10.24
C ASP A 440 -33.68 -3.73 10.96
N ALA A 441 -33.69 -3.58 12.29
CA ALA A 441 -32.51 -3.79 13.12
C ALA A 441 -31.99 -5.25 13.07
N GLY A 442 -32.88 -6.20 12.81
CA GLY A 442 -32.54 -7.62 12.65
C GLY A 442 -31.69 -7.88 11.42
N ALA A 443 -32.06 -7.29 10.28
CA ALA A 443 -31.31 -7.36 9.03
C ALA A 443 -29.93 -6.71 9.16
N VAL A 444 -29.82 -5.57 9.85
CA VAL A 444 -28.53 -4.91 10.15
C VAL A 444 -27.66 -5.81 11.02
N THR A 445 -28.23 -6.41 12.06
CA THR A 445 -27.51 -7.35 12.95
C THR A 445 -27.05 -8.57 12.15
N SER A 446 -27.90 -9.14 11.30
CA SER A 446 -27.54 -10.27 10.44
C SER A 446 -26.39 -9.91 9.48
N ALA A 447 -26.41 -8.72 8.88
CA ALA A 447 -25.34 -8.27 8.00
C ALA A 447 -24.01 -8.09 8.73
N PHE A 448 -24.06 -7.58 9.97
CA PHE A 448 -22.89 -7.48 10.83
C PHE A 448 -22.32 -8.87 11.13
N CYS A 449 -23.17 -9.82 11.57
CA CYS A 449 -22.76 -11.19 11.85
C CYS A 449 -22.16 -11.89 10.62
N THR A 450 -22.78 -11.75 9.44
CA THR A 450 -22.23 -12.32 8.20
C THR A 450 -20.87 -11.73 7.84
N ARG A 451 -20.68 -10.41 8.00
CA ARG A 451 -19.42 -9.74 7.67
C ARG A 451 -18.28 -10.10 8.63
N THR A 452 -18.59 -10.18 9.92
CA THR A 452 -17.60 -10.35 10.99
C THR A 452 -17.39 -11.80 11.42
N GLY A 453 -18.38 -12.67 11.20
CA GLY A 453 -18.47 -14.01 11.78
C GLY A 453 -19.07 -14.03 13.18
N TYR A 454 -19.27 -12.87 13.82
CA TYR A 454 -19.64 -12.78 15.23
C TYR A 454 -21.04 -13.36 15.49
N PRO A 455 -21.25 -14.23 16.51
CA PRO A 455 -22.52 -14.88 16.75
C PRO A 455 -23.62 -13.88 17.05
N ARG A 456 -24.78 -14.09 16.43
CA ARG A 456 -25.95 -13.25 16.66
C ARG A 456 -26.31 -13.18 18.15
N GLU A 457 -26.20 -14.29 18.87
CA GLU A 457 -26.47 -14.34 20.30
C GLU A 457 -25.56 -13.43 21.14
N LEU A 458 -24.36 -13.07 20.68
CA LEU A 458 -23.48 -12.15 21.40
C LEU A 458 -23.77 -10.68 21.08
N VAL A 459 -24.38 -10.41 19.93
CA VAL A 459 -24.67 -9.06 19.45
C VAL A 459 -26.08 -8.63 19.86
N ASP A 460 -27.05 -9.52 19.73
CA ASP A 460 -28.47 -9.29 19.97
C ASP A 460 -28.80 -9.46 21.46
N SER A 461 -29.05 -8.37 22.17
CA SER A 461 -29.33 -8.37 23.61
C SER A 461 -30.64 -9.10 23.97
N SER A 462 -31.56 -9.27 23.03
CA SER A 462 -32.82 -10.00 23.25
C SER A 462 -32.63 -11.52 23.36
N ILE A 463 -31.55 -12.05 22.81
CA ILE A 463 -31.25 -13.49 22.82
C ILE A 463 -30.59 -13.85 24.15
N ARG A 464 -31.15 -14.81 24.88
CA ARG A 464 -30.53 -15.34 26.11
C ARG A 464 -29.37 -16.27 25.75
N LEU A 465 -28.26 -16.11 26.47
CA LEU A 465 -27.13 -17.04 26.43
C LEU A 465 -27.18 -17.90 27.70
N ASP A 466 -27.18 -19.23 27.55
CA ASP A 466 -27.09 -20.18 28.67
C ASP A 466 -25.62 -20.54 28.92
N PRO A 467 -25.00 -20.08 30.03
CA PRO A 467 -23.61 -20.38 30.35
C PRO A 467 -23.33 -21.88 30.52
N ASP A 468 -24.29 -22.66 30.99
CA ASP A 468 -24.10 -24.09 31.23
C ASP A 468 -24.18 -24.89 29.93
N ALA A 469 -25.08 -24.52 29.02
CA ALA A 469 -25.09 -25.07 27.65
C ALA A 469 -23.79 -24.76 26.92
N LEU A 470 -23.27 -23.54 27.07
CA LEU A 470 -22.00 -23.15 26.48
C LEU A 470 -20.83 -23.96 27.04
N LEU A 471 -20.78 -24.15 28.37
CA LEU A 471 -19.77 -24.99 29.01
C LEU A 471 -19.82 -26.44 28.51
N ARG A 472 -21.02 -27.03 28.40
CA ARG A 472 -21.20 -28.37 27.83
C ARG A 472 -20.65 -28.46 26.41
N ARG A 473 -20.97 -27.48 25.55
CA ARG A 473 -20.46 -27.41 24.18
C ARG A 473 -18.93 -27.36 24.12
N PHE A 474 -18.28 -26.58 24.98
CA PHE A 474 -16.81 -26.56 25.03
C PHE A 474 -16.23 -27.87 25.56
N ARG A 475 -16.83 -28.49 26.58
CA ARG A 475 -16.42 -29.81 27.12
C ARG A 475 -16.62 -30.96 26.13
N GLU A 476 -17.62 -30.85 25.26
CA GLU A 476 -17.80 -31.79 24.15
C GLU A 476 -16.62 -31.79 23.19
N ARG A 477 -15.86 -30.70 23.09
CA ARG A 477 -14.70 -30.62 22.19
C ARG A 477 -13.37 -30.75 22.93
N ILE A 478 -13.25 -30.10 24.08
CA ILE A 478 -12.04 -30.00 24.89
C ILE A 478 -12.22 -30.91 26.11
N VAL A 479 -11.71 -32.13 26.02
CA VAL A 479 -11.91 -33.16 27.04
C VAL A 479 -10.79 -33.10 28.09
N GLY A 480 -11.15 -33.14 29.37
CA GLY A 480 -10.20 -33.23 30.48
C GLY A 480 -9.48 -31.93 30.86
N GLN A 481 -9.91 -30.78 30.31
CA GLN A 481 -9.32 -29.47 30.59
C GLN A 481 -10.41 -28.50 31.09
N ASP A 482 -10.91 -28.72 32.31
CA ASP A 482 -12.03 -27.97 32.86
C ASP A 482 -11.74 -26.48 32.95
N GLU A 483 -10.55 -26.10 33.45
CA GLU A 483 -10.13 -24.71 33.61
C GLU A 483 -10.15 -23.96 32.26
N ALA A 484 -9.71 -24.60 31.19
CA ALA A 484 -9.77 -24.05 29.84
C ALA A 484 -11.22 -23.85 29.38
N THR A 485 -12.11 -24.83 29.56
CA THR A 485 -13.51 -24.70 29.16
C THR A 485 -14.27 -23.64 29.96
N LEU A 486 -13.98 -23.50 31.25
CA LEU A 486 -14.54 -22.47 32.12
C LEU A 486 -14.09 -21.07 31.67
N LEU A 487 -12.82 -20.92 31.29
CA LEU A 487 -12.27 -19.67 30.75
C LEU A 487 -12.97 -19.29 29.44
N LEU A 488 -13.08 -20.21 28.47
CA LEU A 488 -13.76 -19.92 27.20
C LEU A 488 -15.22 -19.51 27.42
N ARG A 489 -15.93 -20.21 28.33
CA ARG A 489 -17.30 -19.86 28.72
C ARG A 489 -17.37 -18.47 29.36
N ASN A 490 -16.47 -18.15 30.28
CA ASN A 490 -16.44 -16.84 30.94
C ASN A 490 -16.15 -15.70 29.94
N LEU A 491 -15.19 -15.90 29.03
CA LEU A 491 -14.89 -14.95 27.97
C LEU A 491 -16.14 -14.61 27.17
N VAL A 492 -16.83 -15.62 26.66
CA VAL A 492 -18.04 -15.43 25.86
C VAL A 492 -19.16 -14.72 26.63
N VAL A 493 -19.35 -15.07 27.91
CA VAL A 493 -20.32 -14.39 28.78
C VAL A 493 -19.96 -12.92 28.96
N THR A 494 -18.69 -12.60 29.22
CA THR A 494 -18.21 -11.21 29.34
C THR A 494 -18.43 -10.42 28.04
N LEU A 495 -18.21 -11.05 26.89
CA LEU A 495 -18.47 -10.45 25.58
C LEU A 495 -19.96 -10.18 25.37
N LYS A 496 -20.82 -11.15 25.71
CA LYS A 496 -22.29 -11.01 25.65
C LYS A 496 -22.78 -9.83 26.49
N THR A 497 -22.24 -9.66 27.69
CA THR A 497 -22.63 -8.57 28.61
C THR A 497 -21.99 -7.23 28.25
N GLY A 498 -21.00 -7.21 27.36
CA GLY A 498 -20.29 -5.99 26.98
C GLY A 498 -19.43 -5.40 28.09
N LEU A 499 -18.93 -6.25 29.00
CA LEU A 499 -18.09 -5.84 30.13
C LEU A 499 -16.58 -5.98 29.83
N ALA A 500 -16.22 -6.35 28.61
CA ALA A 500 -14.83 -6.37 28.17
C ALA A 500 -14.28 -4.95 28.01
N ASP A 501 -12.99 -4.76 28.30
CA ASP A 501 -12.30 -3.49 28.09
C ASP A 501 -12.19 -3.19 26.58
N PRO A 502 -12.81 -2.09 26.07
CA PRO A 502 -12.80 -1.78 24.64
C PRO A 502 -11.43 -1.33 24.13
N SER A 503 -10.46 -1.07 25.01
CA SER A 503 -9.12 -0.65 24.64
C SER A 503 -8.14 -1.80 24.42
N ARG A 504 -8.47 -3.00 24.90
CA ARG A 504 -7.63 -4.21 24.86
C ARG A 504 -8.21 -5.25 23.90
N PRO A 505 -7.46 -6.34 23.58
CA PRO A 505 -8.06 -7.48 22.88
C PRO A 505 -9.28 -8.02 23.64
N LEU A 506 -10.19 -8.70 22.95
CA LEU A 506 -11.38 -9.32 23.53
C LEU A 506 -11.06 -10.27 24.69
N GLY A 507 -9.87 -10.87 24.65
CA GLY A 507 -9.23 -11.55 25.76
C GLY A 507 -7.78 -11.90 25.43
N ALA A 508 -6.93 -11.91 26.44
CA ALA A 508 -5.49 -12.18 26.35
C ALA A 508 -5.10 -13.28 27.36
N PHE A 509 -4.77 -14.47 26.88
CA PHE A 509 -4.55 -15.63 27.77
C PHE A 509 -3.26 -16.39 27.46
N LEU A 510 -2.59 -16.87 28.50
CA LEU A 510 -1.45 -17.77 28.38
C LEU A 510 -1.84 -19.18 28.80
N LEU A 511 -1.75 -20.12 27.86
CA LEU A 511 -2.09 -21.54 28.02
C LEU A 511 -0.80 -22.31 28.32
N LEU A 512 -0.62 -22.76 29.56
CA LEU A 512 0.58 -23.47 30.04
C LEU A 512 0.33 -24.96 30.16
N GLY A 513 1.26 -25.82 29.73
CA GLY A 513 1.19 -27.25 30.02
C GLY A 513 1.89 -28.12 28.98
N PRO A 514 1.77 -29.45 29.03
CA PRO A 514 2.47 -30.34 28.10
C PRO A 514 2.00 -30.22 26.64
N THR A 515 2.75 -30.80 25.70
CA THR A 515 2.33 -30.81 24.29
C THR A 515 1.19 -31.81 24.08
N GLY A 516 0.27 -31.50 23.14
CA GLY A 516 -0.79 -32.43 22.74
C GLY A 516 -1.95 -32.62 23.73
N VAL A 517 -2.11 -31.72 24.70
CA VAL A 517 -3.16 -31.79 25.74
C VAL A 517 -4.42 -30.96 25.43
N GLY A 518 -4.44 -30.17 24.34
CA GLY A 518 -5.63 -29.43 23.90
C GLY A 518 -5.52 -27.90 23.86
N LYS A 519 -4.32 -27.31 24.04
CA LYS A 519 -4.09 -25.85 23.95
C LYS A 519 -4.55 -25.28 22.61
N THR A 520 -4.05 -25.83 21.49
CA THR A 520 -4.45 -25.43 20.14
C THR A 520 -5.93 -25.73 19.85
N GLU A 521 -6.47 -26.83 20.40
CA GLU A 521 -7.88 -27.19 20.24
C GLU A 521 -8.81 -26.15 20.87
N SER A 522 -8.39 -25.52 21.97
CA SER A 522 -9.12 -24.44 22.62
C SER A 522 -9.22 -23.20 21.72
N ALA A 523 -8.14 -22.87 21.00
CA ALA A 523 -8.13 -21.78 20.02
C ALA A 523 -9.05 -22.07 18.83
N LEU A 524 -9.04 -23.31 18.31
CA LEU A 524 -9.91 -23.74 17.23
C LEU A 524 -11.39 -23.72 17.64
N ALA A 525 -11.70 -24.25 18.83
CA ALA A 525 -13.04 -24.24 19.40
C ALA A 525 -13.58 -22.81 19.55
N LEU A 526 -12.73 -21.90 20.01
CA LEU A 526 -13.10 -20.50 20.16
C LEU A 526 -13.29 -19.78 18.83
N ALA A 527 -12.41 -20.02 17.84
CA ALA A 527 -12.53 -19.41 16.52
C ALA A 527 -13.82 -19.85 15.81
N GLU A 528 -14.13 -21.14 15.87
CA GLU A 528 -15.36 -21.68 15.31
C GLU A 528 -16.60 -21.14 16.01
N TYR A 529 -16.57 -21.05 17.35
CA TYR A 529 -17.71 -20.52 18.11
C TYR A 529 -17.90 -19.01 17.88
N LEU A 530 -16.86 -18.19 18.01
CA LEU A 530 -16.94 -16.73 17.93
C LEU A 530 -16.98 -16.16 16.53
N PHE A 531 -16.54 -16.91 15.51
CA PHE A 531 -16.46 -16.37 14.14
C PHE A 531 -17.04 -17.30 13.07
N GLY A 532 -17.58 -18.45 13.48
CA GLY A 532 -18.25 -19.42 12.61
C GLY A 532 -17.32 -20.28 11.75
N ASP A 533 -16.01 -20.01 11.75
CA ASP A 533 -15.04 -20.66 10.88
C ASP A 533 -13.67 -20.76 11.55
N ILE A 534 -13.07 -21.95 11.56
CA ILE A 534 -11.70 -22.17 12.05
C ILE A 534 -10.64 -21.39 11.26
N ALA A 535 -10.92 -20.99 10.01
CA ALA A 535 -10.02 -20.17 9.20
C ALA A 535 -9.82 -18.75 9.77
N ARG A 536 -10.67 -18.35 10.73
CA ARG A 536 -10.55 -17.13 11.53
C ARG A 536 -9.49 -17.24 12.63
N LEU A 537 -8.81 -18.39 12.74
CA LEU A 537 -7.62 -18.57 13.55
C LEU A 537 -6.37 -18.16 12.75
N ALA A 538 -5.68 -17.12 13.20
CA ALA A 538 -4.35 -16.74 12.76
C ALA A 538 -3.31 -17.38 13.69
N ARG A 539 -2.69 -18.48 13.24
CA ARG A 539 -1.68 -19.21 14.02
C ARG A 539 -0.27 -18.84 13.58
N PHE A 540 0.58 -18.54 14.55
CA PHE A 540 2.00 -18.26 14.37
C PHE A 540 2.82 -19.17 15.30
N ASP A 541 3.77 -19.90 14.74
CA ASP A 541 4.73 -20.71 15.50
C ASP A 541 5.90 -19.81 15.93
N MET A 542 6.04 -19.57 17.23
CA MET A 542 7.08 -18.68 17.76
C MET A 542 8.49 -19.26 17.66
N ALA A 543 8.65 -20.57 17.42
CA ALA A 543 9.95 -21.16 17.13
C ALA A 543 10.54 -20.63 15.81
N GLU A 544 9.69 -20.27 14.84
CA GLU A 544 10.15 -19.61 13.60
C GLU A 544 10.73 -18.22 13.86
N TYR A 545 10.45 -17.63 15.04
CA TYR A 545 10.86 -16.30 15.47
C TYR A 545 11.89 -16.34 16.60
N ALA A 546 12.64 -17.43 16.75
CA ALA A 546 13.69 -17.56 17.77
C ALA A 546 14.96 -16.73 17.47
N ALA A 547 15.25 -16.46 16.20
CA ALA A 547 16.46 -15.74 15.82
C ALA A 547 16.38 -14.24 16.22
N PRO A 548 17.48 -13.62 16.67
CA PRO A 548 17.50 -12.20 16.97
C PRO A 548 17.00 -11.34 15.81
N GLY A 549 16.13 -10.37 16.09
CA GLY A 549 15.55 -9.48 15.08
C GLY A 549 14.40 -10.08 14.27
N SER A 550 13.98 -11.32 14.56
CA SER A 550 12.83 -11.99 13.92
C SER A 550 11.50 -11.24 14.10
N ALA A 551 11.38 -10.41 15.13
CA ALA A 551 10.23 -9.55 15.39
C ALA A 551 9.80 -8.75 14.15
N GLY A 552 10.78 -8.30 13.34
CA GLY A 552 10.53 -7.63 12.06
C GLY A 552 9.70 -8.44 11.07
N ARG A 553 9.66 -9.77 11.14
CA ARG A 553 8.80 -10.60 10.28
C ARG A 553 7.32 -10.58 10.72
N LEU A 554 7.02 -10.30 12.00
CA LEU A 554 5.65 -10.19 12.51
C LEU A 554 5.04 -8.82 12.20
N VAL A 555 5.83 -7.76 12.32
CA VAL A 555 5.40 -6.36 12.10
C VAL A 555 5.75 -5.82 10.71
N GLY A 556 6.69 -6.42 10.00
CA GLY A 556 7.22 -5.94 8.73
C GLY A 556 8.48 -5.09 8.93
N GLU A 557 9.26 -4.97 7.87
CA GLU A 557 10.48 -4.16 7.85
C GLU A 557 10.23 -2.78 7.23
N VAL A 558 11.05 -1.80 7.60
CA VAL A 558 10.99 -0.45 7.04
C VAL A 558 11.33 -0.50 5.54
N GLY A 559 10.39 -0.12 4.68
CA GLY A 559 10.56 -0.16 3.22
C GLY A 559 10.38 -1.54 2.56
N GLY A 560 9.98 -2.56 3.34
CA GLY A 560 9.90 -3.97 2.90
C GLY A 560 8.49 -4.58 2.89
N GLN A 561 8.42 -5.92 2.92
CA GLN A 561 7.17 -6.70 2.95
C GLN A 561 6.40 -6.49 4.26
N GLN A 562 5.07 -6.44 4.19
CA GLN A 562 4.22 -6.34 5.39
C GLN A 562 4.39 -7.57 6.29
N GLY A 563 4.52 -7.33 7.60
CA GLY A 563 4.66 -8.39 8.59
C GLY A 563 3.46 -9.32 8.66
N GLY A 564 3.73 -10.61 8.88
CA GLY A 564 2.70 -11.65 8.83
C GLY A 564 1.55 -11.39 9.80
N LEU A 565 1.85 -11.00 11.04
CA LEU A 565 0.84 -10.75 12.08
C LEU A 565 0.05 -9.47 11.80
N ALA A 566 0.74 -8.35 11.57
CA ALA A 566 0.09 -7.07 11.29
C ALA A 566 -0.82 -7.16 10.05
N ARG A 567 -0.34 -7.79 8.97
CA ARG A 567 -1.13 -8.02 7.77
C ARG A 567 -2.36 -8.88 8.04
N ARG A 568 -2.18 -10.03 8.72
CA ARG A 568 -3.27 -10.98 8.93
C ARG A 568 -4.40 -10.37 9.77
N VAL A 569 -4.08 -9.62 10.82
CA VAL A 569 -5.09 -8.95 11.66
C VAL A 569 -5.73 -7.78 10.93
N ARG A 570 -5.00 -7.05 10.08
CA ARG A 570 -5.59 -6.01 9.23
C ARG A 570 -6.59 -6.58 8.21
N GLU A 571 -6.25 -7.69 7.57
CA GLU A 571 -7.14 -8.36 6.62
C GLU A 571 -8.35 -9.02 7.32
N GLN A 572 -8.16 -9.48 8.56
CA GLN A 572 -9.17 -10.18 9.36
C GLN A 572 -9.16 -9.67 10.82
N PRO A 573 -9.76 -8.49 11.08
CA PRO A 573 -9.73 -7.87 12.43
C PRO A 573 -10.60 -8.61 13.45
N PHE A 574 -11.55 -9.42 12.98
CA PHE A 574 -12.36 -10.32 13.79
C PHE A 574 -11.80 -11.74 13.66
N GLY A 575 -11.12 -12.21 14.71
CA GLY A 575 -10.46 -13.52 14.70
C GLY A 575 -9.80 -13.89 16.02
N VAL A 576 -9.20 -15.09 16.04
CA VAL A 576 -8.36 -15.56 17.14
C VAL A 576 -6.92 -15.54 16.68
N VAL A 577 -6.02 -14.95 17.46
CA VAL A 577 -4.57 -14.97 17.21
C VAL A 577 -3.94 -15.98 18.17
N LEU A 578 -3.28 -17.00 17.64
CA LEU A 578 -2.57 -18.01 18.42
C LEU A 578 -1.07 -17.89 18.21
N LEU A 579 -0.36 -17.56 19.28
CA LEU A 579 1.10 -17.49 19.35
C LEU A 579 1.59 -18.75 20.05
N ASP A 580 1.98 -19.76 19.27
CA ASP A 580 2.33 -21.09 19.76
C ASP A 580 3.78 -21.13 20.23
N GLU A 581 4.05 -21.75 21.37
CA GLU A 581 5.39 -21.93 21.97
C GLU A 581 6.15 -20.61 22.18
N VAL A 582 5.47 -19.63 22.79
CA VAL A 582 5.98 -18.24 22.91
C VAL A 582 7.28 -18.11 23.71
N GLU A 583 7.63 -19.11 24.54
CA GLU A 583 8.93 -19.20 25.21
C GLU A 583 10.12 -19.33 24.24
N LYS A 584 9.88 -19.74 23.00
CA LYS A 584 10.94 -19.91 21.98
C LYS A 584 11.22 -18.63 21.20
N ALA A 585 10.38 -17.61 21.32
CA ALA A 585 10.54 -16.37 20.57
C ALA A 585 11.72 -15.54 21.08
N ASP A 586 12.31 -14.74 20.20
CA ASP A 586 13.24 -13.69 20.56
C ASP A 586 12.59 -12.65 21.50
N ALA A 587 13.39 -12.01 22.37
CA ALA A 587 12.90 -11.02 23.32
C ALA A 587 12.19 -9.83 22.63
N GLY A 588 12.63 -9.45 21.42
CA GLY A 588 11.97 -8.40 20.65
C GLY A 588 10.53 -8.75 20.25
N VAL A 589 10.19 -10.04 20.15
CA VAL A 589 8.79 -10.48 19.95
C VAL A 589 7.98 -10.23 21.22
N HIS A 590 8.53 -10.54 22.40
CA HIS A 590 7.84 -10.31 23.67
C HIS A 590 7.55 -8.82 23.90
N ASP A 591 8.48 -7.94 23.51
CA ASP A 591 8.30 -6.49 23.59
C ASP A 591 7.13 -6.01 22.71
N LEU A 592 7.00 -6.55 21.48
CA LEU A 592 5.84 -6.25 20.62
C LEU A 592 4.51 -6.68 21.26
N LEU A 593 4.50 -7.81 21.97
CA LEU A 593 3.31 -8.31 22.63
C LEU A 593 2.83 -7.40 23.77
N LEU A 594 3.72 -6.64 24.41
CA LEU A 594 3.30 -5.67 25.44
C LEU A 594 2.30 -4.65 24.89
N GLN A 595 2.54 -4.15 23.67
CA GLN A 595 1.63 -3.20 23.00
C GLN A 595 0.30 -3.88 22.62
N VAL A 596 0.37 -5.10 22.08
CA VAL A 596 -0.81 -5.87 21.67
C VAL A 596 -1.72 -6.17 22.86
N LEU A 597 -1.15 -6.73 23.93
CA LEU A 597 -1.90 -7.19 25.10
C LEU A 597 -2.34 -6.03 25.99
N GLY A 598 -1.57 -4.94 26.04
CA GLY A 598 -1.84 -3.78 26.86
C GLY A 598 -2.76 -2.73 26.23
N GLU A 599 -2.61 -2.47 24.93
CA GLU A 599 -3.27 -1.35 24.24
C GLU A 599 -4.14 -1.80 23.06
N GLY A 600 -4.22 -3.12 22.81
CA GLY A 600 -5.02 -3.67 21.72
C GLY A 600 -4.57 -3.18 20.35
N ARG A 601 -3.30 -2.83 20.18
CA ARG A 601 -2.77 -2.29 18.92
C ARG A 601 -1.34 -2.75 18.66
N LEU A 602 -0.98 -2.79 17.38
CA LEU A 602 0.39 -3.09 16.93
C LEU A 602 0.76 -2.13 15.81
N THR A 603 1.89 -1.45 15.96
CA THR A 603 2.42 -0.60 14.89
C THR A 603 3.38 -1.42 14.01
N ASP A 604 3.10 -1.46 12.71
CA ASP A 604 3.85 -2.25 11.74
C ASP A 604 5.15 -1.53 11.30
N GLY A 605 6.03 -2.19 10.54
CA GLY A 605 7.29 -1.60 10.06
C GLY A 605 7.10 -0.42 9.09
N THR A 606 5.91 -0.28 8.52
CA THR A 606 5.47 0.90 7.77
C THR A 606 4.77 1.90 8.68
N GLY A 607 4.91 1.82 10.00
CA GLY A 607 4.30 2.71 10.97
C GLY A 607 2.76 2.75 10.93
N ARG A 608 2.09 1.78 10.29
CA ARG A 608 0.63 1.66 10.33
C ARG A 608 0.22 0.90 11.55
N THR A 609 -0.75 1.43 12.27
CA THR A 609 -1.31 0.75 13.44
C THR A 609 -2.41 -0.22 13.02
N VAL A 610 -2.38 -1.43 13.57
CA VAL A 610 -3.39 -2.47 13.41
C VAL A 610 -4.08 -2.67 14.75
N SER A 611 -5.40 -2.72 14.75
CA SER A 611 -6.22 -2.92 15.96
C SER A 611 -6.44 -4.41 16.24
N PHE A 612 -6.20 -4.81 17.48
CA PHE A 612 -6.46 -6.14 18.04
C PHE A 612 -7.71 -6.17 18.92
N ARG A 613 -8.44 -5.05 19.04
CA ARG A 613 -9.62 -4.91 19.92
C ARG A 613 -10.76 -5.88 19.60
N ASN A 614 -10.81 -6.39 18.37
CA ASN A 614 -11.79 -7.38 17.93
C ASN A 614 -11.20 -8.81 17.83
N THR A 615 -10.03 -9.04 18.43
CA THR A 615 -9.34 -10.33 18.44
C THR A 615 -9.26 -10.94 19.82
N VAL A 616 -9.23 -12.26 19.91
CA VAL A 616 -8.79 -12.98 21.12
C VAL A 616 -7.34 -13.41 20.90
N VAL A 617 -6.44 -13.07 21.82
CA VAL A 617 -5.02 -13.42 21.75
C VAL A 617 -4.73 -14.56 22.72
N LEU A 618 -4.29 -15.69 22.18
CA LEU A 618 -3.92 -16.89 22.92
C LEU A 618 -2.43 -17.14 22.73
N LEU A 619 -1.70 -17.22 23.84
CA LEU A 619 -0.30 -17.62 23.88
C LEU A 619 -0.25 -19.06 24.38
N THR A 620 0.55 -19.92 23.79
CA THR A 620 0.82 -21.25 24.35
C THR A 620 2.25 -21.35 24.82
N SER A 621 2.47 -22.14 25.86
CA SER A 621 3.81 -22.48 26.31
C SER A 621 3.88 -23.87 26.91
N ASN A 622 5.05 -24.50 26.78
CA ASN A 622 5.36 -25.79 27.41
C ASN A 622 6.24 -25.65 28.66
N LEU A 623 6.43 -24.43 29.18
CA LEU A 623 7.20 -24.20 30.41
C LEU A 623 6.65 -25.01 31.60
N GLY A 624 7.57 -25.59 32.38
CA GLY A 624 7.25 -26.44 33.53
C GLY A 624 6.74 -27.85 33.19
N ALA A 625 6.58 -28.21 31.91
CA ALA A 625 6.02 -29.51 31.54
C ALA A 625 6.95 -30.70 31.87
N GLU A 626 8.26 -30.57 31.65
CA GLU A 626 9.22 -31.65 31.93
C GLU A 626 9.38 -31.96 33.43
N SER A 627 9.40 -30.91 34.26
CA SER A 627 9.51 -31.02 35.71
C SER A 627 8.22 -31.56 36.35
N ALA A 628 7.06 -31.15 35.85
CA ALA A 628 5.77 -31.70 36.26
C ALA A 628 5.67 -33.21 35.93
N ALA A 629 6.13 -33.63 34.75
CA ALA A 629 6.12 -35.04 34.35
C ALA A 629 6.98 -35.94 35.23
N ARG A 630 8.09 -35.43 35.79
CA ARG A 630 8.97 -36.18 36.71
C ARG A 630 8.41 -36.28 38.13
N SER A 631 7.61 -35.30 38.55
CA SER A 631 7.08 -35.20 39.93
C SER A 631 5.87 -36.12 40.16
N LEU A 632 5.10 -36.41 39.10
CA LEU A 632 3.98 -37.37 39.10
C LEU A 632 4.34 -38.80 39.57
N GLY A 633 5.63 -39.16 39.65
CA GLY A 633 6.11 -40.46 40.14
C GLY A 633 6.34 -40.55 41.65
N PHE A 634 6.33 -39.44 42.39
CA PHE A 634 6.65 -39.40 43.82
C PHE A 634 5.63 -38.56 44.60
N GLY A 635 4.46 -39.14 44.88
CA GLY A 635 3.40 -38.50 45.67
C GLY A 635 2.35 -37.81 44.82
N GLY A 636 1.09 -37.95 45.20
CA GLY A 636 -0.04 -37.37 44.48
C GLY A 636 -0.07 -35.85 44.65
N ASP A 637 0.60 -35.14 43.74
CA ASP A 637 0.50 -33.68 43.66
C ASP A 637 -0.96 -33.28 43.47
N THR A 638 -1.45 -32.37 44.32
CA THR A 638 -2.81 -31.87 44.15
C THR A 638 -2.88 -31.01 42.89
N PRO A 639 -4.07 -30.86 42.27
CA PRO A 639 -4.22 -29.98 41.11
C PRO A 639 -3.74 -28.53 41.35
N ARG A 640 -3.76 -28.07 42.61
CA ARG A 640 -3.26 -26.75 43.02
C ARG A 640 -1.73 -26.68 43.02
N ASP A 641 -1.04 -27.75 43.40
CA ASP A 641 0.43 -27.80 43.42
C ASP A 641 0.99 -27.75 42.00
N MET A 642 0.31 -28.40 41.06
CA MET A 642 0.66 -28.39 39.64
C MET A 642 0.41 -27.03 38.97
N GLU A 643 -0.67 -26.33 39.35
CA GLU A 643 -0.94 -24.96 38.90
C GLU A 643 0.12 -23.99 39.42
N ALA A 644 0.45 -24.05 40.71
CA ALA A 644 1.52 -23.26 41.31
C ALA A 644 2.88 -23.54 40.63
N HIS A 645 3.14 -24.79 40.24
CA HIS A 645 4.33 -25.17 39.49
C HIS A 645 4.43 -24.49 38.12
N TYR A 646 3.36 -24.55 37.31
CA TYR A 646 3.34 -23.90 36.00
C TYR A 646 3.43 -22.39 36.09
N LEU A 647 2.73 -21.78 37.05
CA LEU A 647 2.81 -20.34 37.32
C LEU A 647 4.23 -19.94 37.74
N GLY A 648 4.86 -20.71 38.63
CA GLY A 648 6.25 -20.52 39.03
C GLY A 648 7.20 -20.53 37.84
N ALA A 649 7.07 -21.53 36.95
CA ALA A 649 7.89 -21.62 35.74
C ALA A 649 7.67 -20.44 34.79
N ALA A 650 6.42 -19.99 34.61
CA ALA A 650 6.11 -18.82 33.79
C ALA A 650 6.67 -17.52 34.38
N THR A 651 6.56 -17.31 35.69
CA THR A 651 7.12 -16.12 36.39
C THR A 651 8.65 -16.08 36.40
N ALA A 652 9.31 -17.25 36.36
CA ALA A 652 10.76 -17.33 36.26
C ALA A 652 11.27 -17.00 34.85
N PHE A 653 10.48 -17.29 33.81
CA PHE A 653 10.88 -17.09 32.42
C PHE A 653 10.41 -15.73 31.86
N PHE A 654 9.12 -15.40 32.01
CA PHE A 654 8.55 -14.17 31.47
C PHE A 654 8.70 -13.02 32.45
N ARG A 655 8.99 -11.85 31.89
CA ARG A 655 8.98 -10.58 32.62
C ARG A 655 7.60 -10.31 33.24
N PRO A 656 7.52 -9.80 34.49
CA PRO A 656 6.26 -9.45 35.13
C PRO A 656 5.40 -8.51 34.29
N GLU A 657 6.02 -7.60 33.53
CA GLU A 657 5.32 -6.67 32.65
C GLU A 657 4.50 -7.37 31.57
N LEU A 658 4.94 -8.53 31.06
CA LEU A 658 4.17 -9.30 30.08
C LEU A 658 3.01 -10.02 30.77
N LEU A 659 3.29 -10.68 31.90
CA LEU A 659 2.28 -11.45 32.65
C LEU A 659 1.14 -10.56 33.15
N ASN A 660 1.45 -9.35 33.61
CA ASN A 660 0.46 -8.37 34.08
C ASN A 660 -0.44 -7.81 32.96
N ARG A 661 -0.12 -8.07 31.69
CA ARG A 661 -0.96 -7.70 30.53
C ARG A 661 -1.85 -8.84 30.05
N LEU A 662 -1.73 -10.02 30.63
CA LEU A 662 -2.64 -11.13 30.38
C LEU A 662 -3.84 -10.99 31.32
N ASP A 663 -5.01 -11.37 30.83
CA ASP A 663 -6.22 -11.42 31.67
C ASP A 663 -6.17 -12.62 32.61
N GLN A 664 -5.65 -13.75 32.13
CA GLN A 664 -5.47 -14.96 32.93
C GLN A 664 -4.38 -15.87 32.34
N VAL A 665 -3.67 -16.57 33.24
CA VAL A 665 -2.82 -17.71 32.90
C VAL A 665 -3.58 -19.00 33.23
N VAL A 666 -3.63 -19.92 32.29
CA VAL A 666 -4.45 -21.14 32.37
C VAL A 666 -3.56 -22.38 32.31
N PRO A 667 -3.47 -23.17 33.39
CA PRO A 667 -2.75 -24.44 33.38
C PRO A 667 -3.57 -25.53 32.65
N TYR A 668 -2.88 -26.34 31.86
CA TYR A 668 -3.38 -27.54 31.21
C TYR A 668 -2.71 -28.75 31.84
N ARG A 669 -3.52 -29.76 32.13
CA ARG A 669 -3.06 -31.00 32.76
C ARG A 669 -2.68 -32.04 31.72
N ALA A 670 -1.80 -32.96 32.12
CA ALA A 670 -1.56 -34.17 31.36
C ALA A 670 -2.89 -34.94 31.18
N LEU A 671 -3.08 -35.56 30.02
CA LEU A 671 -4.31 -36.28 29.71
C LEU A 671 -4.37 -37.58 30.53
N ALA A 672 -5.45 -37.75 31.28
CA ALA A 672 -5.71 -38.97 32.00
C ALA A 672 -6.07 -40.13 31.04
N PRO A 673 -5.82 -41.40 31.41
CA PRO A 673 -6.09 -42.56 30.54
C PRO A 673 -7.52 -42.65 30.00
N ASP A 674 -8.51 -42.28 30.82
CA ASP A 674 -9.94 -42.20 30.47
C ASP A 674 -10.23 -41.11 29.43
N VAL A 675 -9.54 -39.96 29.53
CA VAL A 675 -9.62 -38.88 28.54
C VAL A 675 -9.07 -39.36 27.20
N ILE A 676 -7.91 -40.03 27.20
CA ILE A 676 -7.29 -40.58 25.99
C ILE A 676 -8.21 -41.62 25.34
N ARG A 677 -8.83 -42.50 26.15
CA ARG A 677 -9.83 -43.47 25.67
C ARG A 677 -11.01 -42.78 24.99
N THR A 678 -11.52 -41.70 25.58
CA THR A 678 -12.61 -40.91 25.01
C THR A 678 -12.21 -40.28 23.67
N LEU A 679 -11.00 -39.72 23.58
CA LEU A 679 -10.45 -39.16 22.35
C LEU A 679 -10.27 -40.24 21.27
N ALA A 680 -9.79 -41.44 21.66
CA ALA A 680 -9.56 -42.56 20.74
C ALA A 680 -10.86 -42.99 20.06
N ARG A 681 -11.92 -43.15 20.84
CA ARG A 681 -13.27 -43.45 20.33
C ARG A 681 -13.71 -42.40 19.32
N ARG A 682 -13.71 -41.12 19.71
CA ARG A 682 -14.18 -40.02 18.84
C ARG A 682 -13.39 -39.93 17.55
N THR A 683 -12.07 -40.12 17.62
CA THR A 683 -11.20 -40.10 16.44
C THR A 683 -11.52 -41.26 15.50
N LEU A 684 -11.77 -42.46 16.05
CA LEU A 684 -12.19 -43.62 15.27
C LEU A 684 -13.57 -43.38 14.63
N GLU A 685 -14.56 -42.94 15.40
CA GLU A 685 -15.92 -42.64 14.89
C GLU A 685 -15.89 -41.61 13.75
N ALA A 686 -15.15 -40.51 13.92
CA ALA A 686 -14.98 -39.51 12.88
C ALA A 686 -14.30 -40.07 11.62
N ALA A 687 -13.32 -40.96 11.78
CA ALA A 687 -12.65 -41.60 10.66
C ALA A 687 -13.55 -42.62 9.93
N LEU A 688 -14.42 -43.31 10.66
CA LEU A 688 -15.42 -44.23 10.10
C LEU A 688 -16.61 -43.50 9.44
N GLY A 689 -16.84 -42.24 9.79
CA GLY A 689 -17.85 -41.37 9.15
C GLY A 689 -17.46 -40.82 7.78
N ARG A 690 -16.29 -41.16 7.24
CA ARG A 690 -15.79 -40.64 5.95
C ARG A 690 -16.65 -41.06 4.77
N GLU A 691 -16.73 -40.18 3.78
CA GLU A 691 -17.52 -40.35 2.56
C GLU A 691 -17.25 -41.68 1.82
N GLY A 692 -16.01 -42.18 1.88
CA GLY A 692 -15.64 -43.45 1.29
C GLY A 692 -16.44 -44.65 1.83
N LEU A 693 -16.79 -44.65 3.11
CA LEU A 693 -17.62 -45.70 3.74
C LEU A 693 -19.11 -45.40 3.54
N ALA A 694 -19.51 -44.13 3.70
CA ALA A 694 -20.89 -43.70 3.55
C ALA A 694 -21.44 -43.97 2.14
N ARG A 695 -20.69 -43.63 1.08
CA ARG A 695 -21.10 -43.90 -0.31
C ARG A 695 -21.22 -45.39 -0.64
N ARG A 696 -20.47 -46.24 0.06
CA ARG A 696 -20.49 -47.70 -0.13
C ARG A 696 -21.58 -48.38 0.70
N GLY A 697 -22.30 -47.65 1.57
CA GLY A 697 -23.31 -48.22 2.45
C GLY A 697 -22.76 -49.23 3.46
N VAL A 698 -21.45 -49.16 3.78
CA VAL A 698 -20.78 -50.07 4.71
C VAL A 698 -20.89 -49.50 6.12
N LYS A 699 -21.58 -50.21 7.02
CA LYS A 699 -21.62 -49.87 8.44
C LYS A 699 -20.48 -50.58 9.18
N VAL A 700 -19.63 -49.82 9.85
CA VAL A 700 -18.55 -50.38 10.66
C VAL A 700 -18.92 -50.31 12.13
N SER A 701 -18.92 -51.46 12.82
CA SER A 701 -19.04 -51.58 14.27
C SER A 701 -17.69 -51.90 14.90
N PHE A 702 -17.47 -51.49 16.15
CA PHE A 702 -16.23 -51.79 16.89
C PHE A 702 -16.55 -51.97 18.38
N GLY A 703 -15.74 -52.79 19.06
CA GLY A 703 -15.84 -53.03 20.51
C GLY A 703 -15.00 -52.05 21.35
N GLU A 704 -15.17 -52.15 22.67
CA GLU A 704 -14.38 -51.38 23.65
C GLU A 704 -12.89 -51.73 23.62
N ASP A 705 -12.58 -52.98 23.30
CA ASP A 705 -11.22 -53.51 23.10
C ASP A 705 -10.46 -52.75 22.01
N VAL A 706 -11.14 -52.39 20.91
CA VAL A 706 -10.56 -51.59 19.81
C VAL A 706 -10.21 -50.19 20.28
N VAL A 707 -11.09 -49.58 21.08
CA VAL A 707 -10.85 -48.24 21.64
C VAL A 707 -9.66 -48.28 22.60
N ASP A 708 -9.59 -49.29 23.46
CA ASP A 708 -8.49 -49.45 24.42
C ASP A 708 -7.16 -49.74 23.71
N PHE A 709 -7.18 -50.52 22.65
CA PHE A 709 -6.02 -50.74 21.78
C PHE A 709 -5.53 -49.44 21.16
N LEU A 710 -6.43 -48.67 20.53
CA LEU A 710 -6.08 -47.40 19.89
C LEU A 710 -5.65 -46.32 20.89
N ALA A 711 -6.24 -46.29 22.08
CA ALA A 711 -5.86 -45.39 23.17
C ALA A 711 -4.41 -45.65 23.62
N LYS A 712 -4.04 -46.93 23.78
CA LYS A 712 -2.67 -47.33 24.12
C LYS A 712 -1.69 -47.04 22.99
N ALA A 713 -2.05 -47.37 21.75
CA ALA A 713 -1.18 -47.16 20.59
C ALA A 713 -1.02 -45.68 20.21
N GLY A 714 -2.02 -44.85 20.52
CA GLY A 714 -2.10 -43.44 20.18
C GLY A 714 -1.66 -42.47 21.28
N PHE A 715 -1.23 -42.98 22.44
CA PHE A 715 -0.73 -42.18 23.55
C PHE A 715 0.79 -42.17 23.61
N ASP A 716 1.35 -40.98 23.83
CA ASP A 716 2.76 -40.78 24.11
C ASP A 716 2.92 -39.85 25.32
N ALA A 717 3.78 -40.23 26.27
CA ALA A 717 3.97 -39.45 27.51
C ALA A 717 4.55 -38.04 27.27
N ARG A 718 5.27 -37.83 26.16
CA ARG A 718 5.85 -36.53 25.76
C ARG A 718 4.92 -35.76 24.83
N TYR A 719 4.25 -36.44 23.91
CA TYR A 719 3.44 -35.82 22.85
C TYR A 719 1.92 -35.82 23.07
N GLY A 720 1.45 -36.38 24.18
CA GLY A 720 0.03 -36.46 24.54
C GLY A 720 -0.78 -37.24 23.51
N ALA A 721 -1.94 -36.71 23.10
CA ALA A 721 -2.83 -37.35 22.13
C ALA A 721 -2.46 -37.06 20.66
N ARG A 722 -1.35 -36.37 20.37
CA ARG A 722 -0.94 -36.06 18.97
C ARG A 722 -0.83 -37.31 18.07
N PRO A 723 -0.27 -38.46 18.52
CA PRO A 723 -0.15 -39.66 17.69
C PRO A 723 -1.49 -40.37 17.40
N LEU A 724 -2.56 -40.05 18.13
CA LEU A 724 -3.80 -40.80 18.10
C LEU A 724 -4.45 -40.87 16.72
N LYS A 725 -4.47 -39.76 15.98
CA LYS A 725 -4.98 -39.75 14.60
C LYS A 725 -4.17 -40.71 13.73
N ARG A 726 -2.84 -40.70 13.85
CA ARG A 726 -1.97 -41.63 13.12
C ARG A 726 -2.23 -43.08 13.52
N ALA A 727 -2.43 -43.38 14.80
CA ALA A 727 -2.75 -44.72 15.26
C ALA A 727 -4.08 -45.22 14.65
N VAL A 728 -5.12 -44.38 14.64
CA VAL A 728 -6.41 -44.70 14.00
C VAL A 728 -6.25 -44.94 12.49
N GLU A 729 -5.49 -44.10 11.78
CA GLU A 729 -5.22 -44.30 10.35
C GLU A 729 -4.50 -45.62 10.10
N GLN A 730 -3.40 -45.86 10.80
CA GLN A 730 -2.51 -46.99 10.55
C GLN A 730 -3.12 -48.33 10.95
N HIS A 731 -3.82 -48.37 12.08
CA HIS A 731 -4.32 -49.63 12.64
C HIS A 731 -5.77 -49.94 12.29
N ALA A 732 -6.61 -48.93 12.01
CA ALA A 732 -8.02 -49.16 11.68
C ALA A 732 -8.33 -48.84 10.22
N ILE A 733 -8.01 -47.62 9.75
CA ILE A 733 -8.48 -47.15 8.43
C ILE A 733 -7.72 -47.80 7.27
N VAL A 734 -6.39 -47.88 7.33
CA VAL A 734 -5.59 -48.49 6.26
C VAL A 734 -5.94 -49.97 6.07
N PRO A 735 -6.02 -50.81 7.12
CA PRO A 735 -6.47 -52.20 6.97
C PRO A 735 -7.90 -52.30 6.41
N LEU A 736 -8.82 -51.46 6.89
CA LEU A 736 -10.20 -51.43 6.39
C LEU A 736 -10.25 -51.04 4.90
N ALA A 737 -9.46 -50.05 4.49
CA ALA A 737 -9.39 -49.60 3.10
C ALA A 737 -8.80 -50.68 2.19
N GLN A 738 -7.74 -51.36 2.63
CA GLN A 738 -7.15 -52.50 1.90
C GLN A 738 -8.15 -53.64 1.75
N TRP A 739 -8.84 -53.98 2.84
CA TRP A 739 -9.86 -55.02 2.84
C TRP A 739 -11.04 -54.70 1.91
N LEU A 740 -11.54 -53.46 1.94
CA LEU A 740 -12.61 -53.02 1.02
C LEU A 740 -12.17 -53.02 -0.44
N ALA A 741 -10.89 -52.72 -0.71
CA ALA A 741 -10.35 -52.75 -2.06
C ALA A 741 -10.24 -54.19 -2.61
N THR A 742 -9.85 -55.16 -1.77
CA THR A 742 -9.74 -56.56 -2.18
C THR A 742 -11.09 -57.29 -2.27
N HIS A 743 -12.11 -56.79 -1.58
CA HIS A 743 -13.49 -57.31 -1.63
C HIS A 743 -14.41 -56.46 -2.50
N ALA A 744 -13.85 -55.75 -3.49
CA ALA A 744 -14.60 -54.93 -4.42
C ALA A 744 -15.58 -55.77 -5.24
N GLY A 745 -16.88 -55.42 -5.20
CA GLY A 745 -17.95 -56.14 -5.90
C GLY A 745 -18.83 -57.02 -5.00
N THR A 746 -18.45 -57.23 -3.73
CA THR A 746 -19.27 -57.96 -2.75
C THR A 746 -20.04 -56.97 -1.86
N PRO A 747 -21.38 -57.02 -1.77
CA PRO A 747 -22.17 -56.05 -1.02
C PRO A 747 -22.11 -56.33 0.49
N HIS A 748 -21.04 -55.94 1.16
CA HIS A 748 -20.94 -56.02 2.61
C HIS A 748 -21.69 -54.86 3.27
N ARG A 749 -22.80 -55.14 3.95
CA ARG A 749 -23.55 -54.11 4.69
C ARG A 749 -22.93 -53.81 6.06
N GLN A 750 -22.21 -54.77 6.65
CA GLN A 750 -21.64 -54.62 7.99
C GLN A 750 -20.25 -55.25 8.14
N VAL A 751 -19.32 -54.47 8.72
CA VAL A 751 -17.96 -54.89 9.09
C VAL A 751 -17.75 -54.62 10.57
N THR A 752 -17.12 -55.53 11.29
CA THR A 752 -16.78 -55.39 12.70
C THR A 752 -15.27 -55.34 12.87
N LEU A 753 -14.78 -54.31 13.56
CA LEU A 753 -13.41 -54.20 14.04
C LEU A 753 -13.32 -54.83 15.44
N ARG A 754 -12.31 -55.67 15.66
CA ARG A 754 -12.01 -56.29 16.96
C ARG A 754 -10.51 -56.44 17.17
N VAL A 755 -10.06 -56.64 18.41
CA VAL A 755 -8.68 -57.03 18.71
C VAL A 755 -8.54 -58.54 18.58
N GLY A 756 -7.72 -58.99 17.63
CA GLY A 756 -7.40 -60.38 17.38
C GLY A 756 -6.49 -61.02 18.43
N ALA A 757 -6.32 -62.34 18.37
CA ALA A 757 -5.55 -63.12 19.34
C ALA A 757 -4.06 -62.72 19.42
N GLN A 758 -3.52 -62.14 18.34
CA GLN A 758 -2.15 -61.61 18.26
C GLN A 758 -2.02 -60.15 18.73
N GLY A 759 -3.10 -59.57 19.26
CA GLY A 759 -3.12 -58.18 19.74
C GLY A 759 -3.15 -57.14 18.63
N GLN A 760 -3.53 -57.50 17.40
CA GLN A 760 -3.71 -56.59 16.27
C GLN A 760 -5.20 -56.42 15.94
N LEU A 761 -5.57 -55.33 15.28
CA LEU A 761 -6.95 -55.14 14.83
C LEU A 761 -7.27 -56.06 13.64
N GLU A 762 -8.36 -56.80 13.77
CA GLU A 762 -8.91 -57.70 12.76
C GLU A 762 -10.27 -57.18 12.27
N LEU A 763 -10.59 -57.52 11.03
CA LEU A 763 -11.85 -57.17 10.36
C LEU A 763 -12.69 -58.44 10.18
N GLU A 764 -13.93 -58.40 10.67
CA GLU A 764 -14.93 -59.44 10.43
C GLU A 764 -16.12 -58.89 9.65
N ALA A 765 -16.36 -59.41 8.46
CA ALA A 765 -17.55 -59.06 7.69
C ALA A 765 -18.66 -60.08 7.92
N ARG A 766 -19.89 -59.59 8.10
CA ARG A 766 -21.09 -60.42 7.99
C ARG A 766 -21.71 -60.13 6.63
N ALA A 767 -22.00 -61.20 5.88
CA ALA A 767 -22.69 -61.12 4.59
C ALA A 767 -24.11 -60.59 4.76
#